data_AF-A0ABC9NBU1-F1
#
_entry.id   AF-A0ABC9NBU1-F1
#
_cell.length_a   1.000
_cell.length_b   1.000
_cell.length_c   1.000
_cell.angle_alpha   90.00
_cell.angle_beta   90.00
_cell.angle_gamma   90.00
#
_symmetry.space_group_name_H-M   'P 1'
#
loop_
_entity.id
_entity.type
_entity.pdbx_description
1 polymer ?
#
loop_
_entity_poly.entity_id
_entity_poly.type
_entity_poly.pdbx_seq_one_letter_code
_entity_poly.pdbx_strand_id
1 'polypeptide(L)'
;MQAQEKQWKMVVLENDYVKLTVTPEIGGKIWGAIDKVNNKEFVYTNGVVKFRDVAMRGPWTSGGIEFNFGIIGHAPTCSTPIDYLTKKNVDGSVSCHIFSYEWITRTVWNVEINLPKDKAYFTTHTTWFNQSSIDQPYYQWMNAGYATKTGTRFYYPGTYSIGHSGDLHPYPIDEEGRDVSWYDNNNFGASKSLHIIGDYNDYFGIYWHNEKHGSAHYSNYDEKLGMKFYLWSFSREGAIWEELLTDDSGQYAELQSGRMYNQPSVTSGFTPFNHNEFAAQMTDQWTEYWFPIAEIGGLSQASPLGAIYVEHSEKNIEVHLSALKDICTDMEIYNDRQLLMKMPIKAKILTPEYFNIPLPFDIPEGKLRIIIGNKELVYSEIKNDYELNRPKELPADFDWNSTYGLYMQGKDWLNQKMYGNAEKYLKAALEKDVYFIPALVSLSSLYYKKGMYLDACELVKRVLSLDTYHGEANYLYGLCSRAMGNLADAKDGFSVATFSPGFRTAAYEQLGELYMREENWEKAEQYALKSLEYNQMNLYAKQLLIVLYRKSNHAEKALSEIEKMTEQLPLLHWVRFEEYLLEASTAEEFSSLICNELSFETYMEMAVWYESIGCLDEAITLLSFVDTYPIALYQKAYIYHLKGDEKGAMVFLDEANKKSPKMVFPFRAHTLKVLEWAAGLSDNWKISYYRGLIQWSVGNTCCALNLLNSCKDVPDYAAFYLSRAELRKDKSGLPDLLMAQKLDQSWRTQYYLLNYYVDHEQWAEAVKVGRNAYKRYPDNYYIGLKYAMALCESGQYMASLNCLKKLQVLPYEGSYIGRDIYRRACLYQAMKEWEDGRYAKMLTMIEKTQEWPENLGVGKPDEELIDTRLEDYMAAIAYVEQGQSMQADKLFSQIASSNMSEAYFDSNNLLVVLALRNLGKVDMADSLVNEWKVKHVHNEIAQWCILVYNNEKKKATEILNKYEETEEIAPWNVGYRDYNFKLIRKLSRILKK
;
A
#
# COMPACT_ATOMS: atom_id res chain seq x y z
N MET A 1 -10.64 25.37 1.03
CA MET A 1 -10.29 25.31 -0.41
C MET A 1 -11.57 25.40 -1.21
N GLN A 2 -11.60 26.16 -2.30
CA GLN A 2 -12.74 26.20 -3.21
C GLN A 2 -12.48 25.24 -4.36
N ALA A 3 -13.49 24.49 -4.79
CA ALA A 3 -13.42 23.74 -6.03
C ALA A 3 -13.22 24.74 -7.18
N GLN A 4 -12.45 24.33 -8.18
CA GLN A 4 -12.23 25.10 -9.40
C GLN A 4 -12.47 24.20 -10.59
N GLU A 5 -13.10 24.74 -11.63
CA GLU A 5 -13.20 24.04 -12.90
C GLU A 5 -11.79 23.82 -13.47
N LYS A 6 -11.48 22.58 -13.83
CA LYS A 6 -10.22 22.20 -14.45
C LYS A 6 -10.49 21.23 -15.59
N GLN A 7 -9.83 21.46 -16.72
CA GLN A 7 -9.82 20.52 -17.84
C GLN A 7 -8.86 19.36 -17.51
N TRP A 8 -9.30 18.13 -17.76
CA TRP A 8 -8.54 16.91 -17.56
C TRP A 8 -8.46 16.12 -18.85
N LYS A 9 -7.32 15.48 -19.10
CA LYS A 9 -7.13 14.63 -20.27
C LYS A 9 -7.82 13.28 -20.06
N MET A 10 -8.78 12.98 -20.93
CA MET A 10 -9.56 11.76 -20.89
C MET A 10 -9.41 11.00 -22.20
N VAL A 11 -9.11 9.70 -22.12
CA VAL A 11 -9.11 8.77 -23.25
C VAL A 11 -10.40 7.97 -23.19
N VAL A 12 -11.17 7.97 -24.27
CA VAL A 12 -12.44 7.24 -24.36
C VAL A 12 -12.27 6.07 -25.32
N LEU A 13 -12.54 4.86 -24.83
CA LEU A 13 -12.63 3.64 -25.63
C LEU A 13 -14.12 3.27 -25.76
N GLU A 14 -14.57 2.99 -26.97
CA GLU A 14 -16.00 2.76 -27.23
C GLU A 14 -16.21 1.76 -28.38
N ASN A 15 -17.11 0.81 -28.16
CA ASN A 15 -17.68 -0.08 -29.18
C ASN A 15 -19.22 0.01 -29.15
N ASP A 16 -19.95 -0.93 -29.74
CA ASP A 16 -21.42 -0.90 -29.78
C ASP A 16 -22.07 -1.15 -28.39
N TYR A 17 -21.35 -1.78 -27.45
CA TYR A 17 -21.89 -2.31 -26.19
C TYR A 17 -21.34 -1.63 -24.93
N VAL A 18 -20.09 -1.17 -24.95
CA VAL A 18 -19.37 -0.63 -23.80
C VAL A 18 -18.69 0.67 -24.18
N LYS A 19 -18.72 1.62 -23.25
CA LYS A 19 -17.91 2.84 -23.27
C LYS A 19 -17.16 2.94 -21.95
N LEU A 20 -15.84 3.09 -22.00
CA LEU A 20 -15.02 3.34 -20.81
C LEU A 20 -14.11 4.55 -21.00
N THR A 21 -13.79 5.21 -19.89
CA THR A 21 -12.95 6.40 -19.86
C THR A 21 -11.71 6.14 -19.02
N VAL A 22 -10.54 6.52 -19.52
CA VAL A 22 -9.24 6.40 -18.84
C VAL A 22 -8.67 7.80 -18.60
N THR A 23 -8.08 8.06 -17.43
CA THR A 23 -7.48 9.36 -17.05
C THR A 23 -5.96 9.26 -16.88
N PRO A 24 -5.17 9.46 -17.95
CA PRO A 24 -3.70 9.39 -17.86
C PRO A 24 -3.06 10.38 -16.89
N GLU A 25 -3.72 11.51 -16.59
CA GLU A 25 -3.21 12.52 -15.64
C GLU A 25 -3.42 12.12 -14.16
N ILE A 26 -4.18 11.06 -13.89
CA ILE A 26 -4.52 10.56 -12.55
C ILE A 26 -4.23 9.04 -12.53
N GLY A 27 -2.95 8.70 -12.59
CA GLY A 27 -2.45 7.33 -12.47
C GLY A 27 -2.84 6.37 -13.59
N GLY A 28 -3.45 6.85 -14.66
CA GLY A 28 -3.99 5.99 -15.72
C GLY A 28 -5.28 5.29 -15.34
N LYS A 29 -5.90 5.72 -14.24
CA LYS A 29 -7.12 5.13 -13.69
C LYS A 29 -8.21 5.01 -14.77
N ILE A 30 -8.92 3.88 -14.79
CA ILE A 30 -10.17 3.78 -15.55
C ILE A 30 -11.20 4.56 -14.75
N TRP A 31 -11.62 5.73 -15.22
CA TRP A 31 -12.50 6.63 -14.48
C TRP A 31 -13.91 6.06 -14.29
N GLY A 32 -14.39 5.26 -15.24
CA GLY A 32 -15.72 4.66 -15.22
C GLY A 32 -16.05 3.91 -16.52
N ALA A 33 -17.10 3.10 -16.49
CA ALA A 33 -17.54 2.29 -17.63
C ALA A 33 -19.06 2.11 -17.66
N ILE A 34 -19.62 2.19 -18.87
CA ILE A 34 -21.06 2.20 -19.15
C ILE A 34 -21.41 1.04 -20.09
N ASP A 35 -22.45 0.30 -19.72
CA ASP A 35 -23.22 -0.58 -20.59
C ASP A 35 -24.12 0.28 -21.48
N LYS A 36 -23.82 0.31 -22.78
CA LYS A 36 -24.56 1.09 -23.78
C LYS A 36 -25.88 0.46 -24.20
N VAL A 37 -26.06 -0.85 -23.98
CA VAL A 37 -27.31 -1.56 -24.32
C VAL A 37 -28.38 -1.21 -23.29
N ASN A 38 -28.02 -1.26 -22.01
CA ASN A 38 -28.96 -0.98 -20.91
C ASN A 38 -28.86 0.46 -20.37
N ASN A 39 -27.90 1.26 -20.85
CA ASN A 39 -27.62 2.64 -20.44
C ASN A 39 -27.41 2.77 -18.93
N LYS A 40 -26.51 1.93 -18.39
CA LYS A 40 -26.19 1.87 -16.95
C LYS A 40 -24.68 1.82 -16.74
N GLU A 41 -24.23 2.41 -15.64
CA GLU A 41 -22.85 2.24 -15.19
C GLU A 41 -22.68 0.86 -14.56
N PHE A 42 -21.62 0.15 -14.98
CA PHE A 42 -21.21 -1.09 -14.33
C PHE A 42 -19.87 -0.92 -13.59
N VAL A 43 -19.17 0.20 -13.80
CA VAL A 43 -18.06 0.68 -12.95
C VAL A 43 -18.42 2.10 -12.51
N TYR A 44 -18.37 2.36 -11.20
CA TYR A 44 -18.79 3.64 -10.61
C TYR A 44 -18.00 4.81 -11.19
N THR A 45 -18.71 5.79 -11.75
CA THR A 45 -18.12 7.02 -12.28
C THR A 45 -18.34 8.16 -11.28
N ASN A 46 -17.26 8.71 -10.73
CA ASN A 46 -17.37 9.92 -9.91
C ASN A 46 -17.56 11.14 -10.83
N GLY A 47 -18.56 11.97 -10.55
CA GLY A 47 -18.82 13.21 -11.29
C GLY A 47 -17.75 14.29 -11.11
N VAL A 48 -16.87 14.17 -10.10
CA VAL A 48 -15.88 15.18 -9.74
C VAL A 48 -14.51 14.61 -9.40
N VAL A 49 -13.46 15.42 -9.57
CA VAL A 49 -12.09 15.08 -9.15
C VAL A 49 -11.80 15.73 -7.80
N LYS A 50 -12.06 15.01 -6.70
CA LYS A 50 -11.75 15.43 -5.32
C LYS A 50 -10.62 14.60 -4.73
N PHE A 51 -9.44 15.20 -4.59
CA PHE A 51 -8.31 14.56 -3.94
C PHE A 51 -8.45 14.55 -2.41
N ARG A 52 -8.25 13.40 -1.78
CA ARG A 52 -8.10 13.24 -0.33
C ARG A 52 -6.78 12.56 0.02
N ASP A 53 -6.34 12.74 1.27
CA ASP A 53 -5.05 12.28 1.80
C ASP A 53 -5.12 10.77 2.10
N VAL A 54 -5.27 9.92 1.08
CA VAL A 54 -5.47 8.46 1.24
C VAL A 54 -4.33 7.65 0.63
N ALA A 55 -3.71 8.13 -0.46
CA ALA A 55 -2.60 7.42 -1.10
C ALA A 55 -1.26 7.65 -0.41
N MET A 56 -0.24 6.86 -0.74
CA MET A 56 1.10 6.97 -0.13
C MET A 56 1.74 8.36 -0.25
N ARG A 57 1.41 9.13 -1.31
CA ARG A 57 1.85 10.53 -1.50
C ARG A 57 0.84 11.56 -1.00
N GLY A 58 -0.30 11.11 -0.49
CA GLY A 58 -1.46 11.87 -0.08
C GLY A 58 -2.60 11.81 -1.11
N PRO A 59 -2.53 12.52 -2.25
CA PRO A 59 -3.65 12.66 -3.17
C PRO A 59 -4.22 11.34 -3.71
N TRP A 60 -5.52 11.15 -3.56
CA TRP A 60 -6.30 10.02 -4.07
C TRP A 60 -7.74 10.41 -4.39
N THR A 61 -8.40 9.74 -5.34
CA THR A 61 -9.80 10.00 -5.77
C THR A 61 -10.61 8.71 -5.81
N SER A 62 -11.90 8.77 -5.41
CA SER A 62 -12.80 7.61 -5.42
C SER A 62 -13.31 7.21 -6.81
N GLY A 63 -13.94 6.03 -6.88
CA GLY A 63 -14.56 5.49 -8.09
C GLY A 63 -13.60 4.76 -9.03
N GLY A 64 -14.07 4.37 -10.22
CA GLY A 64 -13.23 3.84 -11.29
C GLY A 64 -12.48 2.55 -10.96
N ILE A 65 -11.42 2.23 -11.72
CA ILE A 65 -10.48 1.14 -11.46
C ILE A 65 -9.06 1.69 -11.35
N GLU A 66 -8.49 1.58 -10.17
CA GLU A 66 -7.14 2.02 -9.79
C GLU A 66 -6.14 0.85 -9.85
N PHE A 67 -4.91 1.17 -10.28
CA PHE A 67 -3.81 0.23 -10.46
C PHE A 67 -2.77 0.38 -9.33
N ASN A 68 -2.69 -0.60 -8.42
CA ASN A 68 -1.76 -0.56 -7.28
C ASN A 68 -0.64 -1.57 -7.46
N PHE A 69 0.59 -1.09 -7.58
CA PHE A 69 1.82 -1.87 -7.68
C PHE A 69 2.84 -1.37 -6.65
N GLY A 70 3.69 -2.26 -6.12
CA GLY A 70 4.85 -1.89 -5.32
C GLY A 70 4.85 -2.53 -3.93
N ILE A 71 4.66 -1.73 -2.88
CA ILE A 71 4.83 -2.15 -1.48
C ILE A 71 3.50 -2.45 -0.79
N ILE A 72 2.60 -1.47 -0.74
CA ILE A 72 1.31 -1.62 -0.05
C ILE A 72 0.36 -0.47 -0.43
N GLY A 73 -0.95 -0.74 -0.33
CA GLY A 73 -2.02 0.25 -0.39
C GLY A 73 -2.12 0.96 -1.74
N HIS A 74 -2.69 2.16 -1.71
CA HIS A 74 -2.82 3.02 -2.88
C HIS A 74 -1.44 3.55 -3.33
N ALA A 75 -0.98 3.09 -4.49
CA ALA A 75 0.38 3.28 -4.94
C ALA A 75 0.76 4.78 -5.11
N PRO A 76 2.06 5.13 -5.05
CA PRO A 76 2.51 6.50 -5.31
C PRO A 76 2.14 7.03 -6.71
N THR A 77 1.82 6.14 -7.63
CA THR A 77 1.44 6.43 -9.02
C THR A 77 -0.04 6.80 -9.19
N CYS A 78 -0.91 6.58 -8.20
CA CYS A 78 -2.37 6.62 -8.39
C CYS A 78 -2.96 8.00 -8.75
N SER A 79 -2.24 9.09 -8.45
CA SER A 79 -2.69 10.47 -8.71
C SER A 79 -1.65 11.32 -9.43
N THR A 80 -0.78 10.70 -10.23
CA THR A 80 0.22 11.39 -11.05
C THR A 80 0.00 11.10 -12.54
N PRO A 81 0.40 12.02 -13.44
CA PRO A 81 0.55 11.69 -14.85
C PRO A 81 1.41 10.46 -15.08
N ILE A 82 0.97 9.62 -16.00
CA ILE A 82 1.65 8.40 -16.47
C ILE A 82 1.80 8.42 -17.99
N ASP A 83 2.69 7.57 -18.51
CA ASP A 83 2.88 7.42 -19.95
C ASP A 83 1.72 6.61 -20.54
N TYR A 84 1.23 7.00 -21.71
CA TYR A 84 0.13 6.28 -22.34
C TYR A 84 0.14 6.39 -23.88
N LEU A 85 -0.49 5.42 -24.53
CA LEU A 85 -0.65 5.36 -25.99
C LEU A 85 -1.98 4.69 -26.35
N THR A 86 -2.71 5.28 -27.30
CA THR A 86 -3.93 4.68 -27.86
C THR A 86 -3.64 3.98 -29.18
N LYS A 87 -4.23 2.80 -29.39
CA LYS A 87 -4.04 1.97 -30.60
C LYS A 87 -5.38 1.47 -31.13
N LYS A 88 -5.53 1.41 -32.46
CA LYS A 88 -6.57 0.62 -33.14
C LYS A 88 -5.91 -0.65 -33.64
N ASN A 89 -6.40 -1.80 -33.22
CA ASN A 89 -5.80 -3.08 -33.53
C ASN A 89 -6.34 -3.65 -34.85
N VAL A 90 -5.61 -4.61 -35.42
CA VAL A 90 -5.93 -5.24 -36.72
C VAL A 90 -7.27 -5.98 -36.68
N ASP A 91 -7.63 -6.56 -35.53
CA ASP A 91 -8.92 -7.23 -35.29
C ASP A 91 -10.11 -6.25 -35.12
N GLY A 92 -9.84 -4.94 -35.11
CA GLY A 92 -10.81 -3.88 -34.91
C GLY A 92 -11.08 -3.52 -33.45
N SER A 93 -10.43 -4.18 -32.49
CA SER A 93 -10.42 -3.75 -31.09
C SER A 93 -9.67 -2.41 -30.92
N VAL A 94 -9.93 -1.71 -29.82
CA VAL A 94 -9.23 -0.48 -29.47
C VAL A 94 -8.54 -0.65 -28.11
N SER A 95 -7.30 -0.17 -28.00
CA SER A 95 -6.51 -0.28 -26.78
C SER A 95 -6.02 1.08 -26.30
N CYS A 96 -5.94 1.23 -24.97
CA CYS A 96 -5.13 2.25 -24.31
C CYS A 96 -4.04 1.53 -23.50
N HIS A 97 -2.79 1.67 -23.90
CA HIS A 97 -1.65 1.22 -23.10
C HIS A 97 -1.30 2.31 -22.09
N ILE A 98 -1.06 1.91 -20.86
CA ILE A 98 -0.56 2.76 -19.79
C ILE A 98 0.70 2.16 -19.19
N PHE A 99 1.67 3.00 -18.84
CA PHE A 99 2.98 2.58 -18.41
C PHE A 99 3.53 3.48 -17.29
N SER A 100 4.16 2.87 -16.29
CA SER A 100 4.93 3.60 -15.29
C SER A 100 6.03 2.73 -14.68
N TYR A 101 7.05 3.41 -14.19
CA TYR A 101 7.97 2.86 -13.20
C TYR A 101 7.35 2.99 -11.80
N GLU A 102 7.55 1.98 -10.95
CA GLU A 102 7.35 2.08 -9.51
C GLU A 102 8.72 2.36 -8.88
N TRP A 103 8.99 3.62 -8.58
CA TRP A 103 10.34 4.09 -8.25
C TRP A 103 10.88 3.54 -6.93
N ILE A 104 10.01 3.14 -5.99
CA ILE A 104 10.46 2.63 -4.70
C ILE A 104 11.09 1.24 -4.89
N THR A 105 10.48 0.39 -5.70
CA THR A 105 10.91 -0.98 -6.02
C THR A 105 11.78 -1.06 -7.27
N ARG A 106 11.85 0.00 -8.08
CA ARG A 106 12.50 -0.01 -9.40
C ARG A 106 11.97 -1.15 -10.27
N THR A 107 10.65 -1.36 -10.21
CA THR A 107 9.94 -2.26 -11.09
C THR A 107 9.20 -1.44 -12.14
N VAL A 108 8.79 -2.07 -13.23
CA VAL A 108 8.07 -1.40 -14.31
C VAL A 108 6.82 -2.18 -14.67
N TRP A 109 5.70 -1.48 -14.84
CA TRP A 109 4.44 -2.09 -15.23
C TRP A 109 3.87 -1.43 -16.47
N ASN A 110 3.25 -2.26 -17.31
CA ASN A 110 2.44 -1.86 -18.44
C ASN A 110 1.07 -2.53 -18.31
N VAL A 111 -0.01 -1.77 -18.51
CA VAL A 111 -1.35 -2.31 -18.62
C VAL A 111 -1.92 -1.95 -19.99
N GLU A 112 -2.28 -2.96 -20.77
CA GLU A 112 -3.14 -2.77 -21.94
C GLU A 112 -4.59 -2.84 -21.50
N ILE A 113 -5.31 -1.73 -21.67
CA ILE A 113 -6.76 -1.67 -21.53
C ILE A 113 -7.35 -1.89 -22.91
N ASN A 114 -7.82 -3.10 -23.21
CA ASN A 114 -8.35 -3.47 -24.53
C ASN A 114 -9.87 -3.59 -24.50
N LEU A 115 -10.52 -2.99 -25.50
CA LEU A 115 -11.95 -3.14 -25.77
C LEU A 115 -12.15 -3.83 -27.13
N PRO A 116 -12.53 -5.13 -27.13
CA PRO A 116 -12.83 -5.85 -28.36
C PRO A 116 -13.99 -5.23 -29.13
N LYS A 117 -14.00 -5.36 -30.46
CA LYS A 117 -15.05 -4.76 -31.30
C LYS A 117 -16.44 -5.35 -31.04
N ASP A 118 -16.52 -6.65 -30.77
CA ASP A 118 -17.74 -7.46 -30.81
C ASP A 118 -18.07 -8.12 -29.45
N LYS A 119 -17.58 -7.54 -28.34
CA LYS A 119 -17.76 -8.06 -26.98
C LYS A 119 -18.25 -6.97 -26.03
N ALA A 120 -18.99 -7.39 -25.01
CA ALA A 120 -19.45 -6.53 -23.91
C ALA A 120 -18.55 -6.63 -22.68
N TYR A 121 -17.23 -6.67 -22.87
CA TYR A 121 -16.25 -6.58 -21.78
C TYR A 121 -15.06 -5.77 -22.27
N PHE A 122 -14.28 -5.23 -21.34
CA PHE A 122 -12.91 -4.82 -21.61
C PHE A 122 -11.96 -5.66 -20.77
N THR A 123 -10.72 -5.77 -21.22
CA THR A 123 -9.66 -6.45 -20.48
C THR A 123 -8.61 -5.48 -19.98
N THR A 124 -7.97 -5.84 -18.88
CA THR A 124 -6.72 -5.24 -18.43
C THR A 124 -5.64 -6.31 -18.47
N HIS A 125 -4.81 -6.31 -19.51
CA HIS A 125 -3.66 -7.20 -19.63
C HIS A 125 -2.43 -6.52 -19.02
N THR A 126 -1.93 -7.06 -17.92
CA THR A 126 -0.79 -6.47 -17.19
C THR A 126 0.49 -7.22 -17.52
N THR A 127 1.58 -6.48 -17.70
CA THR A 127 2.95 -7.00 -17.66
C THR A 127 3.72 -6.22 -16.60
N TRP A 128 4.22 -6.92 -15.57
CA TRP A 128 5.01 -6.34 -14.49
C TRP A 128 6.39 -7.00 -14.48
N PHE A 129 7.46 -6.19 -14.51
CA PHE A 129 8.84 -6.68 -14.59
C PHE A 129 9.69 -6.10 -13.46
N ASN A 130 10.38 -6.98 -12.74
CA ASN A 130 11.41 -6.58 -11.77
C ASN A 130 12.73 -6.29 -12.49
N GLN A 131 12.95 -5.01 -12.79
CA GLN A 131 14.19 -4.50 -13.40
C GLN A 131 15.38 -4.47 -12.43
N SER A 132 15.17 -4.70 -11.14
CA SER A 132 16.27 -4.74 -10.20
C SER A 132 16.97 -6.11 -10.25
N SER A 133 18.28 -6.11 -10.00
CA SER A 133 19.10 -7.32 -9.95
C SER A 133 18.89 -8.11 -8.65
N ILE A 134 17.83 -7.85 -7.90
CA ILE A 134 17.56 -8.47 -6.60
C ILE A 134 16.04 -8.54 -6.39
N ASP A 135 15.59 -9.31 -5.39
CA ASP A 135 14.18 -9.37 -5.03
C ASP A 135 13.62 -7.99 -4.60
N GLN A 136 12.33 -7.76 -4.82
CA GLN A 136 11.59 -6.59 -4.37
C GLN A 136 10.30 -7.00 -3.64
N PRO A 137 9.67 -6.14 -2.83
CA PRO A 137 8.30 -6.38 -2.35
C PRO A 137 7.34 -6.72 -3.50
N TYR A 138 6.49 -7.74 -3.31
CA TYR A 138 5.48 -8.14 -4.29
C TYR A 138 4.07 -7.82 -3.80
N TYR A 139 3.58 -6.62 -4.12
CA TYR A 139 2.22 -6.19 -3.84
C TYR A 139 1.53 -5.70 -5.12
N GLN A 140 0.42 -6.35 -5.50
CA GLN A 140 -0.41 -5.93 -6.63
C GLN A 140 -1.90 -6.12 -6.35
N TRP A 141 -2.67 -5.04 -6.51
CA TRP A 141 -4.13 -5.02 -6.39
C TRP A 141 -4.76 -4.08 -7.42
N MET A 142 -5.84 -4.51 -8.07
CA MET A 142 -6.76 -3.65 -8.81
C MET A 142 -7.89 -3.25 -7.87
N ASN A 143 -8.14 -1.96 -7.70
CA ASN A 143 -9.22 -1.47 -6.85
C ASN A 143 -10.34 -0.86 -7.71
N ALA A 144 -11.50 -1.52 -7.77
CA ALA A 144 -12.63 -1.08 -8.59
C ALA A 144 -13.81 -0.60 -7.73
N GLY A 145 -14.28 0.62 -8.00
CA GLY A 145 -15.42 1.24 -7.34
C GLY A 145 -16.76 0.86 -7.97
N TYR A 146 -17.76 0.60 -7.14
CA TYR A 146 -19.11 0.21 -7.53
C TYR A 146 -20.15 0.93 -6.65
N ALA A 147 -21.22 1.46 -7.22
CA ALA A 147 -22.25 2.17 -6.46
C ALA A 147 -22.87 1.27 -5.37
N THR A 148 -23.11 1.81 -4.18
CA THR A 148 -23.82 1.10 -3.09
C THR A 148 -25.15 1.75 -2.79
N LYS A 149 -26.19 0.90 -2.72
CA LYS A 149 -27.57 1.30 -2.47
C LYS A 149 -28.36 0.11 -1.94
N THR A 150 -29.53 0.37 -1.39
CA THR A 150 -30.44 -0.69 -0.93
C THR A 150 -30.75 -1.67 -2.05
N GLY A 151 -30.75 -2.96 -1.72
CA GLY A 151 -30.88 -4.06 -2.69
C GLY A 151 -29.60 -4.42 -3.45
N THR A 152 -28.44 -3.88 -3.05
CA THR A 152 -27.13 -4.35 -3.52
C THR A 152 -26.76 -5.68 -2.84
N ARG A 153 -26.29 -6.65 -3.65
CA ARG A 153 -25.68 -7.88 -3.18
C ARG A 153 -24.29 -8.08 -3.78
N PHE A 154 -23.34 -8.46 -2.95
CA PHE A 154 -21.98 -8.86 -3.33
C PHE A 154 -21.94 -10.37 -3.56
N TYR A 155 -21.35 -10.80 -4.66
CA TYR A 155 -21.23 -12.19 -5.05
C TYR A 155 -19.75 -12.58 -5.04
N TYR A 156 -19.33 -13.17 -3.92
CA TYR A 156 -17.99 -13.69 -3.72
C TYR A 156 -18.09 -15.17 -3.35
N PRO A 157 -17.59 -16.09 -4.20
CA PRO A 157 -17.48 -17.49 -3.82
C PRO A 157 -16.42 -17.64 -2.71
N GLY A 158 -16.80 -18.22 -1.58
CA GLY A 158 -15.91 -18.42 -0.44
C GLY A 158 -16.66 -18.75 0.85
N THR A 159 -15.91 -19.28 1.82
CA THR A 159 -16.44 -19.76 3.10
C THR A 159 -15.86 -19.01 4.30
N TYR A 160 -14.83 -18.20 4.08
CA TYR A 160 -14.18 -17.41 5.10
C TYR A 160 -13.77 -16.04 4.55
N SER A 161 -13.61 -15.07 5.44
CA SER A 161 -12.90 -13.84 5.16
C SER A 161 -11.67 -13.72 6.06
N ILE A 162 -10.63 -13.04 5.57
CA ILE A 162 -9.46 -12.67 6.37
C ILE A 162 -9.26 -11.16 6.40
N GLY A 163 -8.84 -10.63 7.54
CA GLY A 163 -8.52 -9.22 7.70
C GLY A 163 -7.11 -8.88 7.18
N HIS A 164 -6.75 -7.59 7.28
CA HIS A 164 -5.37 -7.14 7.04
C HIS A 164 -4.37 -7.80 8.01
N SER A 165 -4.82 -8.24 9.19
CA SER A 165 -3.96 -8.90 10.18
C SER A 165 -3.85 -10.41 9.97
N GLY A 166 -4.61 -10.96 9.01
CA GLY A 166 -4.71 -12.40 8.77
C GLY A 166 -5.67 -13.13 9.72
N ASP A 167 -6.41 -12.39 10.53
CA ASP A 167 -7.54 -12.83 11.36
C ASP A 167 -8.64 -13.48 10.52
N LEU A 168 -9.13 -14.64 10.94
CA LEU A 168 -10.05 -15.49 10.17
C LEU A 168 -11.48 -15.36 10.70
N HIS A 169 -12.43 -15.11 9.80
CA HIS A 169 -13.85 -14.98 10.09
C HIS A 169 -14.69 -15.84 9.13
N PRO A 170 -15.86 -16.36 9.53
CA PRO A 170 -16.78 -17.04 8.63
C PRO A 170 -17.38 -16.06 7.59
N TYR A 171 -17.73 -16.58 6.41
CA TYR A 171 -18.35 -15.83 5.32
C TYR A 171 -19.23 -16.79 4.49
N PRO A 172 -20.37 -16.35 3.90
CA PRO A 172 -20.98 -15.01 3.96
C PRO A 172 -21.82 -14.76 5.21
N ILE A 173 -22.04 -15.78 6.03
CA ILE A 173 -22.75 -15.65 7.31
C ILE A 173 -21.71 -15.43 8.39
N ASP A 174 -21.78 -14.29 9.07
CA ASP A 174 -20.86 -13.95 10.16
C ASP A 174 -21.19 -14.71 11.46
N GLU A 175 -20.38 -14.48 12.50
CA GLU A 175 -20.52 -15.11 13.83
C GLU A 175 -21.88 -14.81 14.50
N GLU A 176 -22.51 -13.69 14.16
CA GLU A 176 -23.81 -13.25 14.66
C GLU A 176 -24.99 -13.76 13.79
N GLY A 177 -24.72 -14.49 12.72
CA GLY A 177 -25.73 -15.05 11.82
C GLY A 177 -26.26 -14.06 10.77
N ARG A 178 -25.55 -12.95 10.52
CA ARG A 178 -25.90 -11.96 9.49
C ARG A 178 -25.28 -12.37 8.16
N ASP A 179 -26.07 -12.28 7.08
CA ASP A 179 -25.55 -12.45 5.73
C ASP A 179 -24.91 -11.15 5.24
N VAL A 180 -23.60 -11.03 5.40
CA VAL A 180 -22.83 -9.84 5.03
C VAL A 180 -22.61 -9.71 3.52
N SER A 181 -23.09 -10.66 2.71
CA SER A 181 -23.12 -10.50 1.25
C SER A 181 -24.17 -9.47 0.79
N TRP A 182 -25.14 -9.11 1.64
CA TRP A 182 -26.10 -8.05 1.38
C TRP A 182 -25.63 -6.72 1.94
N TYR A 183 -25.60 -5.67 1.12
CA TYR A 183 -25.23 -4.32 1.56
C TYR A 183 -26.06 -3.86 2.76
N ASP A 184 -27.39 -4.06 2.71
CA ASP A 184 -28.31 -3.63 3.77
C ASP A 184 -28.08 -4.33 5.12
N ASN A 185 -27.40 -5.47 5.14
CA ASN A 185 -27.08 -6.22 6.37
C ASN A 185 -25.77 -5.76 7.03
N ASN A 186 -25.03 -4.83 6.42
CA ASN A 186 -23.72 -4.36 6.90
C ASN A 186 -23.80 -3.10 7.80
N ASN A 187 -25.00 -2.70 8.25
CA ASN A 187 -25.22 -1.54 9.12
C ASN A 187 -24.86 -1.82 10.59
N PHE A 188 -23.58 -2.10 10.85
CA PHE A 188 -23.02 -2.32 12.18
C PHE A 188 -21.51 -2.11 12.19
N GLY A 189 -20.95 -1.76 13.34
CA GLY A 189 -19.51 -1.58 13.54
C GLY A 189 -18.81 -0.64 12.54
N ALA A 190 -17.50 -0.86 12.40
CA ALA A 190 -16.66 -0.02 11.56
C ALA A 190 -16.75 -0.39 10.07
N SER A 191 -16.08 0.39 9.23
CA SER A 191 -15.87 0.07 7.81
C SER A 191 -15.39 -1.38 7.62
N LYS A 192 -15.88 -2.04 6.58
CA LYS A 192 -15.58 -3.44 6.28
C LYS A 192 -14.38 -3.55 5.35
N SER A 193 -13.52 -4.53 5.58
CA SER A 193 -12.41 -4.88 4.70
C SER A 193 -12.28 -6.41 4.70
N LEU A 194 -13.07 -7.08 3.86
CA LEU A 194 -13.19 -8.54 3.86
C LEU A 194 -12.45 -9.12 2.67
N HIS A 195 -11.39 -9.90 2.92
CA HIS A 195 -10.68 -10.65 1.87
C HIS A 195 -11.21 -12.08 1.84
N ILE A 196 -11.94 -12.45 0.80
CA ILE A 196 -12.71 -13.69 0.78
C ILE A 196 -11.84 -14.85 0.29
N ILE A 197 -11.90 -15.97 1.01
CA ILE A 197 -11.16 -17.20 0.69
C ILE A 197 -12.04 -18.44 0.94
N GLY A 198 -11.57 -19.59 0.49
CA GLY A 198 -12.12 -20.90 0.85
C GLY A 198 -12.67 -21.70 -0.32
N ASP A 199 -12.94 -21.05 -1.45
CA ASP A 199 -13.41 -21.70 -2.67
C ASP A 199 -12.49 -21.39 -3.86
N TYR A 200 -12.21 -22.39 -4.69
CA TYR A 200 -11.51 -22.26 -5.97
C TYR A 200 -12.45 -21.64 -6.99
N ASN A 201 -12.22 -20.39 -7.39
CA ASN A 201 -13.11 -19.69 -8.30
C ASN A 201 -12.40 -18.59 -9.10
N ASP A 202 -12.89 -18.29 -10.29
CA ASP A 202 -12.27 -17.34 -11.21
C ASP A 202 -13.03 -16.00 -11.30
N TYR A 203 -14.00 -15.74 -10.40
CA TYR A 203 -14.90 -14.60 -10.55
C TYR A 203 -15.42 -14.03 -9.21
N PHE A 204 -15.76 -12.74 -9.23
CA PHE A 204 -16.61 -12.13 -8.23
C PHE A 204 -17.48 -11.05 -8.88
N GLY A 205 -18.49 -10.54 -8.18
CA GLY A 205 -19.34 -9.50 -8.75
C GLY A 205 -20.26 -8.82 -7.75
N ILE A 206 -21.08 -7.93 -8.30
CA ILE A 206 -22.09 -7.14 -7.60
C ILE A 206 -23.37 -7.12 -8.43
N TYR A 207 -24.52 -7.25 -7.78
CA TYR A 207 -25.83 -7.12 -8.43
C TYR A 207 -26.70 -6.12 -7.67
N TRP A 208 -27.29 -5.19 -8.41
CA TRP A 208 -28.24 -4.21 -7.89
C TRP A 208 -29.66 -4.71 -8.19
N HIS A 209 -30.27 -5.45 -7.27
CA HIS A 209 -31.56 -6.11 -7.50
C HIS A 209 -32.67 -5.11 -7.85
N ASN A 210 -32.69 -3.93 -7.22
CA ASN A 210 -33.66 -2.87 -7.51
C ASN A 210 -33.49 -2.26 -8.91
N GLU A 211 -32.28 -2.30 -9.46
CA GLU A 211 -31.98 -1.79 -10.80
C GLU A 211 -31.92 -2.88 -11.85
N LYS A 212 -31.95 -4.15 -11.44
CA LYS A 212 -31.89 -5.31 -12.33
C LYS A 212 -30.69 -5.27 -13.28
N HIS A 213 -29.53 -4.96 -12.71
CA HIS A 213 -28.25 -4.83 -13.40
C HIS A 213 -27.13 -5.21 -12.45
N GLY A 214 -25.97 -5.56 -12.98
CA GLY A 214 -24.80 -5.86 -12.16
C GLY A 214 -23.50 -5.66 -12.90
N SER A 215 -22.41 -6.00 -12.22
CA SER A 215 -21.07 -6.08 -12.78
C SER A 215 -20.37 -7.31 -12.25
N ALA A 216 -19.49 -7.89 -13.05
CA ALA A 216 -18.61 -8.95 -12.62
C ALA A 216 -17.18 -8.74 -13.14
N HIS A 217 -16.28 -9.38 -12.41
CA HIS A 217 -14.88 -9.54 -12.75
C HIS A 217 -14.61 -11.02 -12.99
N TYR A 218 -13.72 -11.31 -13.94
CA TYR A 218 -13.19 -12.65 -14.16
C TYR A 218 -11.68 -12.61 -14.38
N SER A 219 -10.98 -13.57 -13.81
CA SER A 219 -9.57 -13.87 -14.08
C SER A 219 -9.28 -15.29 -13.63
N ASN A 220 -8.35 -15.99 -14.31
CA ASN A 220 -7.94 -17.31 -13.87
C ASN A 220 -7.44 -17.27 -12.40
N TYR A 221 -7.78 -18.28 -11.61
CA TYR A 221 -7.43 -18.31 -10.18
C TYR A 221 -5.92 -18.20 -9.91
N ASP A 222 -5.08 -18.81 -10.75
CA ASP A 222 -3.61 -18.70 -10.64
C ASP A 222 -3.07 -17.31 -11.00
N GLU A 223 -3.84 -16.54 -11.76
CA GLU A 223 -3.57 -15.15 -12.12
C GLU A 223 -4.02 -14.17 -11.03
N LYS A 224 -5.10 -14.43 -10.28
CA LYS A 224 -5.53 -13.58 -9.16
C LYS A 224 -6.13 -14.41 -8.03
N LEU A 225 -5.35 -14.57 -6.97
CA LEU A 225 -5.75 -15.32 -5.78
C LEU A 225 -6.66 -14.52 -4.85
N GLY A 226 -6.41 -13.22 -4.76
CA GLY A 226 -7.04 -12.32 -3.80
C GLY A 226 -8.30 -11.70 -4.35
N MET A 227 -9.37 -11.76 -3.56
CA MET A 227 -10.59 -11.02 -3.83
C MET A 227 -11.02 -10.35 -2.53
N LYS A 228 -11.33 -9.07 -2.60
CA LYS A 228 -11.66 -8.25 -1.43
C LYS A 228 -12.87 -7.40 -1.76
N PHE A 229 -13.77 -7.21 -0.80
CA PHE A 229 -14.64 -6.04 -0.87
C PHE A 229 -14.51 -5.17 0.39
N TYR A 230 -14.61 -3.86 0.16
CA TYR A 230 -14.55 -2.83 1.19
C TYR A 230 -15.80 -1.97 1.16
N LEU A 231 -16.30 -1.63 2.35
CA LEU A 231 -17.45 -0.76 2.57
C LEU A 231 -17.13 0.26 3.65
N TRP A 232 -17.46 1.52 3.39
CA TRP A 232 -17.55 2.52 4.45
C TRP A 232 -18.59 2.11 5.49
N SER A 233 -18.33 2.39 6.78
CA SER A 233 -19.35 2.25 7.83
C SER A 233 -20.61 3.05 7.46
N PHE A 234 -21.77 2.50 7.83
CA PHE A 234 -23.06 3.16 7.66
C PHE A 234 -23.27 4.29 8.67
N SER A 235 -22.55 4.24 9.78
CA SER A 235 -22.52 5.35 10.73
C SER A 235 -21.93 6.61 10.10
N ARG A 236 -22.05 7.75 10.79
CA ARG A 236 -21.55 9.00 10.23
C ARG A 236 -20.03 8.97 10.03
N GLU A 237 -19.28 8.12 10.73
CA GLU A 237 -17.83 7.94 10.53
C GLU A 237 -17.46 7.55 9.09
N GLY A 238 -18.28 6.71 8.45
CA GLY A 238 -18.10 6.31 7.06
C GLY A 238 -18.89 7.21 6.11
N ALA A 239 -20.11 7.61 6.49
CA ALA A 239 -20.96 8.43 5.62
C ALA A 239 -20.39 9.84 5.34
N ILE A 240 -19.51 10.40 6.18
CA ILE A 240 -18.82 11.68 5.85
C ILE A 240 -17.96 11.57 4.58
N TRP A 241 -17.49 10.37 4.22
CA TRP A 241 -16.60 10.17 3.09
C TRP A 241 -17.28 10.39 1.74
N GLU A 242 -18.60 10.23 1.67
CA GLU A 242 -19.38 10.60 0.50
C GLU A 242 -19.18 12.09 0.17
N GLU A 243 -19.42 12.99 1.11
CA GLU A 243 -19.24 14.44 0.90
C GLU A 243 -17.77 14.84 0.70
N LEU A 244 -16.85 14.09 1.31
CA LEU A 244 -15.42 14.30 1.13
C LEU A 244 -14.96 13.87 -0.28
N LEU A 245 -15.55 12.86 -0.90
CA LEU A 245 -15.04 12.29 -2.15
C LEU A 245 -15.87 12.65 -3.37
N THR A 246 -17.13 13.01 -3.19
CA THR A 246 -18.09 13.31 -4.26
C THR A 246 -18.96 14.52 -3.91
N ASP A 247 -19.62 15.11 -4.91
CA ASP A 247 -20.65 16.15 -4.70
C ASP A 247 -22.06 15.54 -4.71
N ASP A 248 -22.36 14.63 -5.65
CA ASP A 248 -23.71 14.07 -5.86
C ASP A 248 -23.74 12.60 -6.34
N SER A 249 -22.58 11.96 -6.52
CA SER A 249 -22.48 10.61 -7.09
C SER A 249 -22.82 9.46 -6.13
N GLY A 250 -23.13 9.76 -4.86
CA GLY A 250 -23.54 8.75 -3.87
C GLY A 250 -22.39 7.91 -3.30
N GLN A 251 -22.73 7.05 -2.35
CA GLN A 251 -21.79 6.10 -1.73
C GLN A 251 -21.38 4.97 -2.70
N TYR A 252 -20.22 4.36 -2.43
CA TYR A 252 -19.68 3.26 -3.21
C TYR A 252 -19.06 2.16 -2.33
N ALA A 253 -18.86 0.99 -2.92
CA ALA A 253 -18.05 -0.12 -2.43
C ALA A 253 -16.81 -0.24 -3.32
N GLU A 254 -15.77 -0.84 -2.77
CA GLU A 254 -14.57 -1.21 -3.51
C GLU A 254 -14.49 -2.72 -3.61
N LEU A 255 -14.60 -3.26 -4.83
CA LEU A 255 -14.36 -4.68 -5.08
C LEU A 255 -12.99 -4.78 -5.76
N GLN A 256 -12.08 -5.52 -5.14
CA GLN A 256 -10.66 -5.52 -5.49
C GLN A 256 -10.18 -6.93 -5.86
N SER A 257 -9.25 -6.99 -6.81
CA SER A 257 -8.59 -8.23 -7.27
C SER A 257 -7.08 -8.14 -7.07
N GLY A 258 -6.49 -9.14 -6.40
CA GLY A 258 -5.10 -9.12 -5.97
C GLY A 258 -4.31 -10.37 -6.32
N ARG A 259 -2.98 -10.24 -6.43
CA ARG A 259 -2.06 -11.38 -6.59
C ARG A 259 -1.79 -12.13 -5.29
N MET A 260 -2.21 -11.58 -4.15
CA MET A 260 -2.06 -12.15 -2.80
C MET A 260 -3.43 -12.38 -2.17
N TYR A 261 -3.54 -13.29 -1.20
CA TYR A 261 -4.81 -13.60 -0.52
C TYR A 261 -5.40 -12.40 0.25
N ASN A 262 -4.54 -11.57 0.85
CA ASN A 262 -4.95 -10.33 1.51
C ASN A 262 -3.99 -9.18 1.18
N GLN A 263 -4.28 -8.01 1.74
CA GLN A 263 -3.38 -6.86 1.81
C GLN A 263 -2.67 -6.89 3.17
N PRO A 264 -1.56 -7.64 3.30
CA PRO A 264 -1.00 -7.97 4.61
C PRO A 264 -0.49 -6.73 5.34
N SER A 265 -0.90 -6.59 6.61
CA SER A 265 -0.23 -5.73 7.59
C SER A 265 0.92 -6.49 8.26
N VAL A 266 1.72 -5.82 9.10
CA VAL A 266 2.83 -6.49 9.84
C VAL A 266 2.35 -7.69 10.64
N THR A 267 1.17 -7.63 11.26
CA THR A 267 0.64 -8.75 12.05
C THR A 267 0.24 -9.94 11.19
N SER A 268 -0.05 -9.74 9.90
CA SER A 268 -0.28 -10.81 8.93
C SER A 268 0.94 -11.73 8.78
N GLY A 269 2.15 -11.20 9.03
CA GLY A 269 3.38 -11.99 9.09
C GLY A 269 3.38 -13.08 10.18
N PHE A 270 2.46 -13.00 11.14
CA PHE A 270 2.23 -14.02 12.18
C PHE A 270 1.09 -14.99 11.83
N THR A 271 0.72 -15.05 10.55
CA THR A 271 -0.27 -15.99 10.00
C THR A 271 0.31 -16.67 8.76
N PRO A 272 -0.39 -17.64 8.13
CA PRO A 272 0.03 -18.19 6.84
C PRO A 272 0.03 -17.17 5.68
N PHE A 273 -0.58 -15.99 5.86
CA PHE A 273 -0.74 -14.94 4.84
C PHE A 273 0.35 -13.87 4.96
N ASN A 274 1.61 -14.26 4.81
CA ASN A 274 2.78 -13.40 4.97
C ASN A 274 3.14 -12.58 3.71
N HIS A 275 4.13 -11.69 3.82
CA HIS A 275 4.60 -10.87 2.70
C HIS A 275 5.45 -11.68 1.72
N ASN A 276 5.18 -11.51 0.41
CA ASN A 276 5.89 -12.21 -0.66
C ASN A 276 6.93 -11.31 -1.36
N GLU A 277 7.86 -11.94 -2.06
CA GLU A 277 8.94 -11.28 -2.80
C GLU A 277 8.78 -11.45 -4.32
N PHE A 278 9.14 -10.41 -5.05
CA PHE A 278 9.16 -10.34 -6.50
C PHE A 278 10.58 -10.66 -6.94
N ALA A 279 10.82 -11.87 -7.44
CA ALA A 279 12.16 -12.36 -7.71
C ALA A 279 12.93 -11.47 -8.71
N ALA A 280 14.25 -11.48 -8.62
CA ALA A 280 15.13 -10.72 -9.51
C ALA A 280 14.84 -11.07 -10.98
N GLN A 281 14.61 -10.06 -11.82
CA GLN A 281 14.43 -10.24 -13.27
C GLN A 281 13.24 -11.14 -13.64
N MET A 282 12.28 -11.28 -12.72
CA MET A 282 11.01 -11.95 -12.94
C MET A 282 10.06 -11.02 -13.71
N THR A 283 9.32 -11.60 -14.65
CA THR A 283 8.22 -10.94 -15.37
C THR A 283 6.95 -11.71 -15.11
N ASP A 284 5.93 -11.04 -14.60
CA ASP A 284 4.59 -11.60 -14.48
C ASP A 284 3.65 -10.96 -15.49
N GLN A 285 2.72 -11.79 -15.98
CA GLN A 285 1.67 -11.37 -16.91
C GLN A 285 0.35 -12.02 -16.52
N TRP A 286 -0.74 -11.26 -16.61
CA TRP A 286 -2.09 -11.75 -16.34
C TRP A 286 -3.14 -10.88 -17.04
N THR A 287 -4.34 -11.40 -17.18
CA THR A 287 -5.48 -10.73 -17.84
C THR A 287 -6.73 -10.79 -16.98
N GLU A 288 -7.31 -9.63 -16.74
CA GLU A 288 -8.59 -9.50 -16.03
C GLU A 288 -9.67 -9.01 -16.98
N TYR A 289 -10.90 -9.48 -16.79
CA TYR A 289 -12.07 -9.14 -17.59
C TYR A 289 -13.06 -8.39 -16.70
N TRP A 290 -13.60 -7.29 -17.21
CA TRP A 290 -14.54 -6.43 -16.50
C TRP A 290 -15.78 -6.24 -17.37
N PHE A 291 -16.96 -6.55 -16.83
CA PHE A 291 -18.17 -6.58 -17.65
C PHE A 291 -19.49 -6.35 -16.89
N PRO A 292 -20.49 -5.77 -17.55
CA PRO A 292 -21.84 -5.65 -17.02
C PRO A 292 -22.58 -6.99 -17.02
N ILE A 293 -23.59 -7.08 -16.16
CA ILE A 293 -24.57 -8.17 -16.08
C ILE A 293 -25.96 -7.59 -16.38
N ALA A 294 -26.67 -8.19 -17.34
CA ALA A 294 -28.04 -7.82 -17.70
C ALA A 294 -29.07 -8.24 -16.62
N GLU A 295 -30.36 -8.15 -16.93
CA GLU A 295 -31.47 -8.49 -16.02
C GLU A 295 -31.61 -10.01 -15.80
N ILE A 296 -30.62 -10.67 -15.19
CA ILE A 296 -30.66 -12.11 -14.88
C ILE A 296 -31.03 -12.43 -13.42
N GLY A 297 -31.18 -11.42 -12.57
CA GLY A 297 -31.65 -11.56 -11.18
C GLY A 297 -30.58 -11.81 -10.12
N GLY A 298 -29.36 -12.18 -10.51
CA GLY A 298 -28.24 -12.42 -9.59
C GLY A 298 -26.99 -12.94 -10.32
N LEU A 299 -26.10 -13.61 -9.58
CA LEU A 299 -24.90 -14.23 -10.14
C LEU A 299 -24.60 -15.58 -9.47
N SER A 300 -24.51 -16.64 -10.27
CA SER A 300 -24.15 -17.99 -9.82
C SER A 300 -22.83 -18.48 -10.43
N GLN A 301 -22.45 -17.96 -11.60
CA GLN A 301 -21.18 -18.23 -12.28
C GLN A 301 -20.91 -17.18 -13.36
N ALA A 302 -19.65 -16.87 -13.63
CA ALA A 302 -19.22 -15.96 -14.70
C ALA A 302 -18.01 -16.49 -15.48
N SER A 303 -17.91 -16.11 -16.75
CA SER A 303 -16.73 -16.33 -17.58
C SER A 303 -16.69 -15.32 -18.75
N PRO A 304 -15.64 -15.31 -19.59
CA PRO A 304 -15.61 -14.47 -20.80
C PRO A 304 -16.74 -14.77 -21.81
N LEU A 305 -17.52 -15.84 -21.62
CA LEU A 305 -18.74 -16.13 -22.38
C LEU A 305 -19.92 -15.24 -21.93
N GLY A 306 -20.06 -15.03 -20.63
CA GLY A 306 -21.30 -14.56 -20.00
C GLY A 306 -21.33 -14.77 -18.49
N ALA A 307 -22.39 -14.24 -17.87
CA ALA A 307 -22.79 -14.56 -16.50
C ALA A 307 -24.10 -15.35 -16.53
N ILE A 308 -24.25 -16.29 -15.60
CA ILE A 308 -25.53 -16.96 -15.36
C ILE A 308 -25.98 -16.83 -13.91
N TYR A 309 -27.30 -16.84 -13.74
CA TYR A 309 -27.97 -17.04 -12.45
C TYR A 309 -28.82 -18.30 -12.57
N VAL A 310 -28.72 -19.17 -11.56
CA VAL A 310 -29.37 -20.49 -11.56
C VAL A 310 -30.25 -20.59 -10.32
N GLU A 311 -31.51 -20.94 -10.54
CA GLU A 311 -32.43 -21.35 -9.47
C GLU A 311 -32.82 -22.81 -9.67
N HIS A 312 -32.64 -23.62 -8.63
CA HIS A 312 -32.87 -25.06 -8.66
C HIS A 312 -33.94 -25.44 -7.63
N SER A 313 -34.96 -26.15 -8.10
CA SER A 313 -36.02 -26.75 -7.28
C SER A 313 -36.22 -28.21 -7.67
N GLU A 314 -36.95 -28.99 -6.86
CA GLU A 314 -37.16 -30.45 -7.07
C GLU A 314 -37.68 -30.84 -8.47
N LYS A 315 -38.33 -29.92 -9.20
CA LYS A 315 -38.96 -30.21 -10.51
C LYS A 315 -38.50 -29.30 -11.63
N ASN A 316 -37.69 -28.30 -11.33
CA ASN A 316 -37.40 -27.23 -12.27
C ASN A 316 -36.03 -26.62 -12.04
N ILE A 317 -35.33 -26.35 -13.15
CA ILE A 317 -34.14 -25.51 -13.17
C ILE A 317 -34.46 -24.27 -14.01
N GLU A 318 -34.23 -23.10 -13.44
CA GLU A 318 -34.23 -21.83 -14.16
C GLU A 318 -32.80 -21.37 -14.37
N VAL A 319 -32.42 -21.13 -15.62
CA VAL A 319 -31.09 -20.61 -15.99
C VAL A 319 -31.29 -19.29 -16.69
N HIS A 320 -30.78 -18.21 -16.10
CA HIS A 320 -30.83 -16.87 -16.68
C HIS A 320 -29.44 -16.51 -17.17
N LEU A 321 -29.30 -16.15 -18.45
CA LEU A 321 -28.02 -15.94 -19.11
C LEU A 321 -27.89 -14.48 -19.59
N SER A 322 -26.78 -13.84 -19.20
CA SER A 322 -26.32 -12.56 -19.71
C SER A 322 -25.06 -12.80 -20.54
N ALA A 323 -25.19 -12.80 -21.87
CA ALA A 323 -24.09 -13.10 -22.77
C ALA A 323 -23.19 -11.87 -23.04
N LEU A 324 -21.86 -12.08 -23.10
CA LEU A 324 -20.88 -11.02 -23.44
C LEU A 324 -20.41 -11.06 -24.89
N LYS A 325 -20.79 -12.11 -25.61
CA LYS A 325 -20.65 -12.26 -27.06
C LYS A 325 -21.93 -12.86 -27.62
N ASP A 326 -22.16 -12.79 -28.92
CA ASP A 326 -23.22 -13.58 -29.54
C ASP A 326 -22.92 -15.07 -29.34
N ILE A 327 -23.87 -15.80 -28.76
CA ILE A 327 -23.73 -17.23 -28.44
C ILE A 327 -24.62 -18.03 -29.39
N CYS A 328 -24.05 -19.10 -29.94
CA CYS A 328 -24.77 -20.17 -30.62
C CYS A 328 -24.05 -21.48 -30.29
N THR A 329 -24.48 -22.14 -29.22
CA THR A 329 -23.79 -23.31 -28.64
C THR A 329 -24.77 -24.21 -27.90
N ASP A 330 -24.29 -25.25 -27.22
CA ASP A 330 -25.13 -26.13 -26.42
C ASP A 330 -25.04 -25.81 -24.92
N MET A 331 -26.15 -26.05 -24.22
CA MET A 331 -26.22 -26.15 -22.75
C MET A 331 -26.43 -27.61 -22.37
N GLU A 332 -25.62 -28.11 -21.45
CA GLU A 332 -25.63 -29.48 -20.95
C GLU A 332 -25.92 -29.48 -19.44
N ILE A 333 -26.87 -30.32 -19.01
CA ILE A 333 -27.32 -30.43 -17.62
C ILE A 333 -26.97 -31.82 -17.10
N TYR A 334 -26.36 -31.85 -15.92
CA TYR A 334 -25.89 -33.06 -15.28
C TYR A 334 -26.46 -33.22 -13.87
N ASN A 335 -26.65 -34.47 -13.48
CA ASN A 335 -26.68 -34.88 -12.08
C ASN A 335 -25.33 -35.55 -11.78
N ASP A 336 -24.50 -34.87 -11.00
CA ASP A 336 -23.11 -35.24 -10.76
C ASP A 336 -22.33 -35.37 -12.08
N ARG A 337 -21.97 -36.58 -12.51
CA ARG A 337 -21.28 -36.83 -13.80
C ARG A 337 -22.20 -37.35 -14.90
N GLN A 338 -23.46 -37.62 -14.59
CA GLN A 338 -24.42 -38.16 -15.56
C GLN A 338 -25.08 -37.04 -16.35
N LEU A 339 -24.83 -37.01 -17.66
CA LEU A 339 -25.53 -36.10 -18.57
C LEU A 339 -27.01 -36.49 -18.63
N LEU A 340 -27.89 -35.54 -18.32
CA LEU A 340 -29.33 -35.71 -18.31
C LEU A 340 -29.97 -35.12 -19.56
N MET A 341 -29.51 -33.95 -19.96
CA MET A 341 -30.09 -33.18 -21.06
C MET A 341 -29.01 -32.36 -21.75
N LYS A 342 -29.15 -32.23 -23.07
CA LYS A 342 -28.37 -31.34 -23.91
C LYS A 342 -29.31 -30.59 -24.83
N MET A 343 -29.22 -29.27 -24.88
CA MET A 343 -30.07 -28.43 -25.72
C MET A 343 -29.27 -27.32 -26.40
N PRO A 344 -29.59 -26.97 -27.66
CA PRO A 344 -28.98 -25.82 -28.32
C PRO A 344 -29.56 -24.53 -27.73
N ILE A 345 -28.69 -23.55 -27.50
CA ILE A 345 -29.05 -22.22 -27.03
C ILE A 345 -28.50 -21.14 -27.96
N LYS A 346 -29.20 -20.01 -28.01
CA LYS A 346 -28.76 -18.78 -28.66
C LYS A 346 -29.00 -17.64 -27.71
N ALA A 347 -28.03 -16.73 -27.62
CA ALA A 347 -28.15 -15.53 -26.82
C ALA A 347 -27.48 -14.36 -27.54
N LYS A 348 -28.07 -13.17 -27.41
CA LYS A 348 -27.51 -11.93 -27.92
C LYS A 348 -26.81 -11.17 -26.81
N ILE A 349 -25.78 -10.41 -27.20
CA ILE A 349 -24.97 -9.62 -26.27
C ILE A 349 -25.88 -8.73 -25.38
N LEU A 350 -25.68 -8.84 -24.07
CA LEU A 350 -26.39 -8.10 -23.02
C LEU A 350 -27.92 -8.12 -23.10
N THR A 351 -28.48 -9.08 -23.84
CA THR A 351 -29.91 -9.38 -23.85
C THR A 351 -30.14 -10.58 -22.94
N PRO A 352 -30.94 -10.44 -21.86
CA PRO A 352 -31.14 -11.53 -20.92
C PRO A 352 -31.97 -12.65 -21.57
N GLU A 353 -31.48 -13.88 -21.47
CA GLU A 353 -32.18 -15.09 -21.91
C GLU A 353 -32.58 -15.92 -20.70
N TYR A 354 -33.82 -16.43 -20.70
CA TYR A 354 -34.38 -17.19 -19.58
C TYR A 354 -34.76 -18.59 -20.06
N PHE A 355 -34.10 -19.60 -19.50
CA PHE A 355 -34.36 -21.00 -19.81
C PHE A 355 -35.07 -21.65 -18.62
N ASN A 356 -36.31 -22.06 -18.84
CA ASN A 356 -37.10 -22.79 -17.86
C ASN A 356 -37.12 -24.28 -18.25
N ILE A 357 -36.47 -25.12 -17.44
CA ILE A 357 -36.12 -26.49 -17.80
C ILE A 357 -36.83 -27.46 -16.85
N PRO A 358 -38.01 -27.99 -17.26
CA PRO A 358 -38.73 -28.94 -16.44
C PRO A 358 -37.96 -30.26 -16.38
N LEU A 359 -37.70 -30.72 -15.16
CA LEU A 359 -36.99 -31.97 -14.93
C LEU A 359 -37.98 -33.14 -14.78
N PRO A 360 -37.82 -34.24 -15.54
CA PRO A 360 -38.67 -35.43 -15.37
C PRO A 360 -38.33 -36.25 -14.12
N PHE A 361 -37.25 -35.91 -13.40
CA PHE A 361 -36.79 -36.55 -12.16
C PHE A 361 -36.00 -35.54 -11.31
N ASP A 362 -36.04 -35.72 -10.00
CA ASP A 362 -35.37 -34.85 -9.03
C ASP A 362 -33.83 -34.95 -9.12
N ILE A 363 -33.14 -33.82 -9.07
CA ILE A 363 -31.68 -33.75 -8.92
C ILE A 363 -31.43 -33.38 -7.48
N PRO A 364 -30.77 -34.25 -6.68
CA PRO A 364 -30.51 -33.93 -5.28
C PRO A 364 -29.75 -32.61 -5.13
N GLU A 365 -30.06 -31.85 -4.07
CA GLU A 365 -29.33 -30.64 -3.70
C GLU A 365 -27.82 -30.91 -3.65
N GLY A 366 -27.02 -30.02 -4.23
CA GLY A 366 -25.57 -30.20 -4.26
C GLY A 366 -25.05 -31.11 -5.37
N LYS A 367 -25.92 -31.52 -6.32
CA LYS A 367 -25.55 -32.42 -7.43
C LYS A 367 -25.73 -31.85 -8.83
N LEU A 368 -26.41 -30.71 -8.98
CA LEU A 368 -26.60 -30.09 -10.29
C LEU A 368 -25.25 -29.60 -10.86
N ARG A 369 -25.03 -29.84 -12.15
CA ARG A 369 -24.03 -29.10 -12.93
C ARG A 369 -24.61 -28.64 -14.25
N ILE A 370 -24.21 -27.45 -14.68
CA ILE A 370 -24.59 -26.87 -15.97
C ILE A 370 -23.30 -26.49 -16.71
N ILE A 371 -23.17 -26.96 -17.94
CA ILE A 371 -22.05 -26.63 -18.82
C ILE A 371 -22.61 -25.91 -20.05
N ILE A 372 -22.07 -24.74 -20.36
CA ILE A 372 -22.38 -24.02 -21.61
C ILE A 372 -21.15 -24.01 -22.51
N GLY A 373 -21.37 -24.38 -23.77
CA GLY A 373 -20.33 -24.52 -24.78
C GLY A 373 -19.33 -25.63 -24.46
N ASN A 374 -18.09 -25.48 -24.92
CA ASN A 374 -17.05 -26.48 -24.68
C ASN A 374 -16.39 -26.28 -23.31
N LYS A 375 -17.21 -26.28 -22.24
CA LYS A 375 -16.81 -25.91 -20.87
C LYS A 375 -16.31 -24.45 -20.76
N GLU A 376 -16.81 -23.56 -21.60
CA GLU A 376 -16.52 -22.13 -21.53
C GLU A 376 -17.17 -21.48 -20.31
N LEU A 377 -18.27 -22.05 -19.80
CA LEU A 377 -18.90 -21.67 -18.54
C LEU A 377 -19.40 -22.93 -17.85
N VAL A 378 -19.00 -23.13 -16.58
CA VAL A 378 -19.33 -24.32 -15.80
C VAL A 378 -19.84 -23.92 -14.42
N TYR A 379 -21.14 -24.17 -14.17
CA TYR A 379 -21.74 -24.08 -12.84
C TYR A 379 -21.85 -25.49 -12.23
N SER A 380 -21.56 -25.60 -10.94
CA SER A 380 -21.67 -26.84 -10.17
C SER A 380 -22.23 -26.51 -8.79
N GLU A 381 -23.09 -27.37 -8.25
CA GLU A 381 -23.49 -27.33 -6.83
C GLU A 381 -22.66 -28.31 -5.99
N ILE A 382 -21.76 -29.07 -6.62
CA ILE A 382 -20.95 -30.09 -5.96
C ILE A 382 -19.84 -29.39 -5.19
N LYS A 383 -19.96 -29.34 -3.86
CA LYS A 383 -19.03 -28.66 -2.96
C LYS A 383 -17.54 -29.01 -3.22
N ASN A 384 -17.23 -30.28 -3.48
CA ASN A 384 -15.87 -30.75 -3.76
C ASN A 384 -15.26 -30.22 -5.07
N ASP A 385 -16.06 -29.63 -5.97
CA ASP A 385 -15.53 -28.99 -7.17
C ASP A 385 -14.84 -27.65 -6.84
N TYR A 386 -15.12 -27.06 -5.67
CA TYR A 386 -14.60 -25.72 -5.29
C TYR A 386 -13.89 -25.67 -3.92
N GLU A 387 -14.32 -26.45 -2.92
CA GLU A 387 -13.84 -26.29 -1.53
C GLU A 387 -12.31 -26.47 -1.38
N LEU A 388 -11.67 -25.46 -0.79
CA LEU A 388 -10.23 -25.43 -0.53
C LEU A 388 -9.90 -25.78 0.93
N ASN A 389 -9.07 -26.80 1.11
CA ASN A 389 -8.61 -27.28 2.42
C ASN A 389 -7.20 -26.83 2.80
N ARG A 390 -6.77 -25.64 2.34
CA ARG A 390 -5.44 -25.09 2.67
C ARG A 390 -5.37 -24.59 4.13
N PRO A 391 -4.18 -24.58 4.76
CA PRO A 391 -4.01 -24.02 6.10
C PRO A 391 -4.42 -22.54 6.15
N LYS A 392 -5.17 -22.16 7.19
CA LYS A 392 -5.63 -20.77 7.43
C LYS A 392 -5.03 -20.16 8.70
N GLU A 393 -4.53 -21.00 9.61
CA GLU A 393 -3.90 -20.61 10.86
C GLU A 393 -2.53 -21.28 10.99
N LEU A 394 -1.67 -20.72 11.84
CA LEU A 394 -0.38 -21.34 12.19
C LEU A 394 -0.55 -22.43 13.25
N PRO A 395 0.41 -23.38 13.34
CA PRO A 395 0.48 -24.30 14.47
C PRO A 395 0.58 -23.53 15.80
N ALA A 396 -0.26 -23.89 16.78
CA ALA A 396 -0.33 -23.21 18.07
C ALA A 396 0.96 -23.31 18.91
N ASP A 397 1.84 -24.27 18.58
CA ASP A 397 3.12 -24.51 19.24
C ASP A 397 4.33 -23.91 18.50
N PHE A 398 4.12 -23.10 17.46
CA PHE A 398 5.21 -22.43 16.74
C PHE A 398 5.90 -21.38 17.62
N ASP A 399 7.23 -21.53 17.83
CA ASP A 399 8.03 -20.59 18.62
C ASP A 399 8.65 -19.48 17.74
N TRP A 400 8.08 -18.27 17.84
CA TRP A 400 8.57 -17.06 17.18
C TRP A 400 9.96 -16.60 17.66
N ASN A 401 10.42 -17.07 18.82
CA ASN A 401 11.76 -16.78 19.34
C ASN A 401 12.80 -17.85 18.99
N SER A 402 12.40 -18.91 18.29
CA SER A 402 13.34 -19.90 17.73
C SER A 402 14.23 -19.25 16.66
N THR A 403 15.34 -19.89 16.30
CA THR A 403 16.20 -19.43 15.20
C THR A 403 15.39 -19.22 13.91
N TYR A 404 14.49 -20.14 13.59
CA TYR A 404 13.63 -20.05 12.41
C TYR A 404 12.55 -18.97 12.54
N GLY A 405 11.92 -18.83 13.71
CA GLY A 405 10.93 -17.79 13.99
C GLY A 405 11.49 -16.36 13.89
N LEU A 406 12.72 -16.14 14.36
CA LEU A 406 13.43 -14.87 14.21
C LEU A 406 13.79 -14.59 12.75
N TYR A 407 14.24 -15.61 12.01
CA TYR A 407 14.47 -15.48 10.57
C TYR A 407 13.19 -15.11 9.80
N MET A 408 12.07 -15.77 10.10
CA MET A 408 10.78 -15.48 9.46
C MET A 408 10.35 -14.02 9.68
N GLN A 409 10.50 -13.49 10.90
CA GLN A 409 10.28 -12.07 11.18
C GLN A 409 11.23 -11.18 10.38
N GLY A 410 12.53 -11.52 10.34
CA GLY A 410 13.52 -10.77 9.57
C GLY A 410 13.23 -10.72 8.07
N LYS A 411 12.79 -11.85 7.50
CA LYS A 411 12.37 -11.95 6.09
C LYS A 411 11.12 -11.12 5.81
N ASP A 412 10.10 -11.21 6.65
CA ASP A 412 8.86 -10.46 6.47
C ASP A 412 9.09 -8.93 6.53
N TRP A 413 9.94 -8.47 7.46
CA TRP A 413 10.38 -7.06 7.51
C TRP A 413 11.20 -6.64 6.28
N LEU A 414 12.01 -7.53 5.72
CA LEU A 414 12.76 -7.28 4.49
C LEU A 414 11.81 -7.07 3.30
N ASN A 415 10.78 -7.92 3.20
CA ASN A 415 9.74 -7.85 2.16
C ASN A 415 8.83 -6.62 2.29
N GLN A 416 8.93 -5.89 3.41
CA GLN A 416 8.27 -4.60 3.64
C GLN A 416 9.22 -3.40 3.51
N LYS A 417 10.50 -3.63 3.15
CA LYS A 417 11.57 -2.63 3.15
C LYS A 417 11.83 -1.94 4.49
N MET A 418 11.45 -2.58 5.60
CA MET A 418 11.75 -2.14 6.95
C MET A 418 13.12 -2.67 7.38
N TYR A 419 14.16 -2.17 6.72
CA TYR A 419 15.53 -2.68 6.79
C TYR A 419 16.14 -2.71 8.20
N GLY A 420 15.82 -1.73 9.06
CA GLY A 420 16.30 -1.73 10.45
C GLY A 420 15.75 -2.90 11.26
N ASN A 421 14.45 -3.18 11.13
CA ASN A 421 13.82 -4.33 11.78
C ASN A 421 14.30 -5.65 11.18
N ALA A 422 14.40 -5.73 9.85
CA ALA A 422 14.96 -6.91 9.17
C ALA A 422 16.36 -7.24 9.72
N GLU A 423 17.25 -6.26 9.79
CA GLU A 423 18.61 -6.43 10.32
C GLU A 423 18.62 -6.91 11.77
N LYS A 424 17.78 -6.33 12.63
CA LYS A 424 17.62 -6.71 14.04
C LYS A 424 17.27 -8.20 14.19
N TYR A 425 16.22 -8.65 13.50
CA TYR A 425 15.73 -10.02 13.64
C TYR A 425 16.65 -11.06 12.95
N LEU A 426 17.24 -10.72 11.81
CA LEU A 426 18.22 -11.59 11.15
C LEU A 426 19.49 -11.77 12.00
N LYS A 427 19.98 -10.70 12.65
CA LYS A 427 21.10 -10.80 13.60
C LYS A 427 20.73 -11.64 14.83
N ALA A 428 19.53 -11.45 15.38
CA ALA A 428 19.06 -12.25 16.51
C ALA A 428 18.97 -13.75 16.18
N ALA A 429 18.59 -14.12 14.95
CA ALA A 429 18.65 -15.51 14.50
C ALA A 429 20.10 -16.04 14.47
N LEU A 430 21.05 -15.24 13.96
CA LEU A 430 22.47 -15.60 13.88
C LEU A 430 23.18 -15.62 15.25
N GLU A 431 22.69 -14.89 16.24
CA GLU A 431 23.16 -14.99 17.62
C GLU A 431 22.82 -16.37 18.23
N LYS A 432 21.72 -16.98 17.81
CA LYS A 432 21.33 -18.34 18.23
C LYS A 432 22.05 -19.42 17.44
N ASP A 433 22.26 -19.20 16.14
CA ASP A 433 22.99 -20.10 15.27
C ASP A 433 23.75 -19.31 14.19
N VAL A 434 25.06 -19.15 14.41
CA VAL A 434 25.97 -18.36 13.56
C VAL A 434 26.13 -18.90 12.13
N TYR A 435 25.74 -20.16 11.90
CA TYR A 435 25.80 -20.83 10.60
C TYR A 435 24.42 -21.07 9.99
N PHE A 436 23.37 -20.44 10.51
CA PHE A 436 22.03 -20.53 9.95
C PHE A 436 21.95 -19.84 8.58
N ILE A 437 22.12 -20.63 7.51
CA ILE A 437 22.25 -20.18 6.12
C ILE A 437 21.14 -19.21 5.69
N PRO A 438 19.83 -19.46 5.95
CA PRO A 438 18.78 -18.54 5.50
C PRO A 438 18.96 -17.11 6.03
N ALA A 439 19.35 -16.95 7.31
CA ALA A 439 19.59 -15.62 7.85
C ALA A 439 20.88 -14.97 7.31
N LEU A 440 21.93 -15.76 7.04
CA LEU A 440 23.16 -15.25 6.40
C LEU A 440 22.87 -14.69 4.99
N VAL A 441 22.07 -15.43 4.21
CA VAL A 441 21.70 -15.05 2.84
C VAL A 441 20.80 -13.81 2.84
N SER A 442 19.71 -13.78 3.62
CA SER A 442 18.85 -12.59 3.69
C SER A 442 19.57 -11.36 4.25
N LEU A 443 20.50 -11.53 5.20
CA LEU A 443 21.30 -10.42 5.71
C LEU A 443 22.30 -9.90 4.66
N SER A 444 22.86 -10.79 3.84
CA SER A 444 23.70 -10.40 2.70
C SER A 444 22.89 -9.64 1.64
N SER A 445 21.70 -10.13 1.28
CA SER A 445 20.76 -9.43 0.39
C SER A 445 20.45 -8.03 0.91
N LEU A 446 20.13 -7.90 2.22
CA LEU A 446 19.90 -6.62 2.87
C LEU A 446 21.13 -5.69 2.77
N TYR A 447 22.33 -6.17 3.10
CA TYR A 447 23.55 -5.38 3.01
C TYR A 447 23.88 -4.97 1.57
N TYR A 448 23.61 -5.82 0.58
CA TYR A 448 23.71 -5.45 -0.82
C TYR A 448 22.76 -4.30 -1.19
N LYS A 449 21.49 -4.38 -0.77
CA LYS A 449 20.49 -3.29 -0.96
C LYS A 449 20.93 -1.98 -0.29
N LYS A 450 21.66 -2.06 0.83
CA LYS A 450 22.26 -0.91 1.55
C LYS A 450 23.57 -0.38 0.94
N GLY A 451 24.10 -1.01 -0.11
CA GLY A 451 25.39 -0.65 -0.72
C GLY A 451 26.62 -1.10 0.09
N MET A 452 26.44 -1.96 1.10
CA MET A 452 27.49 -2.51 1.95
C MET A 452 28.09 -3.77 1.32
N TYR A 453 28.66 -3.64 0.11
CA TYR A 453 29.04 -4.78 -0.73
C TYR A 453 30.11 -5.69 -0.12
N LEU A 454 31.05 -5.13 0.64
CA LEU A 454 32.08 -5.90 1.35
C LEU A 454 31.45 -6.80 2.43
N ASP A 455 30.62 -6.22 3.29
CA ASP A 455 29.95 -6.96 4.37
C ASP A 455 28.99 -8.02 3.81
N ALA A 456 28.25 -7.68 2.75
CA ALA A 456 27.41 -8.62 2.03
C ALA A 456 28.21 -9.81 1.47
N CYS A 457 29.37 -9.53 0.85
CA CYS A 457 30.23 -10.55 0.25
C CYS A 457 30.82 -11.51 1.30
N GLU A 458 31.25 -10.99 2.46
CA GLU A 458 31.78 -11.83 3.54
C GLU A 458 30.72 -12.79 4.12
N LEU A 459 29.45 -12.36 4.19
CA LEU A 459 28.35 -13.23 4.60
C LEU A 459 28.12 -14.38 3.61
N VAL A 460 28.08 -14.11 2.29
CA VAL A 460 27.88 -15.17 1.30
C VAL A 460 29.09 -16.08 1.14
N LYS A 461 30.32 -15.58 1.28
CA LYS A 461 31.52 -16.45 1.33
C LYS A 461 31.43 -17.47 2.46
N ARG A 462 30.89 -17.08 3.62
CA ARG A 462 30.64 -18.02 4.73
C ARG A 462 29.63 -19.10 4.31
N VAL A 463 28.53 -18.72 3.66
CA VAL A 463 27.55 -19.69 3.13
C VAL A 463 28.21 -20.64 2.13
N LEU A 464 28.94 -20.11 1.14
CA LEU A 464 29.58 -20.89 0.08
C LEU A 464 30.72 -21.81 0.57
N SER A 465 31.30 -21.52 1.73
CA SER A 465 32.25 -22.41 2.40
C SER A 465 31.58 -23.65 3.03
N LEU A 466 30.26 -23.59 3.28
CA LEU A 466 29.46 -24.68 3.83
C LEU A 466 28.65 -25.39 2.75
N ASP A 467 28.07 -24.62 1.82
CA ASP A 467 27.30 -25.10 0.68
C ASP A 467 27.70 -24.31 -0.58
N THR A 468 28.71 -24.82 -1.27
CA THR A 468 29.29 -24.19 -2.47
C THR A 468 28.29 -24.05 -3.62
N TYR A 469 27.26 -24.90 -3.67
CA TYR A 469 26.28 -24.90 -4.76
C TYR A 469 24.98 -24.16 -4.39
N HIS A 470 24.94 -23.47 -3.26
CA HIS A 470 23.79 -22.68 -2.86
C HIS A 470 23.50 -21.57 -3.89
N GLY A 471 22.37 -21.66 -4.59
CA GLY A 471 22.08 -20.82 -5.76
C GLY A 471 22.04 -19.32 -5.48
N GLU A 472 21.26 -18.91 -4.47
CA GLU A 472 21.10 -17.49 -4.11
C GLU A 472 22.41 -16.85 -3.62
N ALA A 473 23.16 -17.56 -2.76
CA ALA A 473 24.44 -17.08 -2.25
C ALA A 473 25.47 -16.88 -3.37
N ASN A 474 25.50 -17.77 -4.37
CA ASN A 474 26.35 -17.60 -5.56
C ASN A 474 25.91 -16.40 -6.42
N TYR A 475 24.60 -16.20 -6.57
CA TYR A 475 24.07 -15.03 -7.29
C TYR A 475 24.45 -13.72 -6.58
N LEU A 476 24.23 -13.63 -5.27
CA LEU A 476 24.64 -12.48 -4.44
C LEU A 476 26.16 -12.29 -4.43
N TYR A 477 26.96 -13.38 -4.40
CA TYR A 477 28.41 -13.31 -4.54
C TYR A 477 28.81 -12.70 -5.88
N GLY A 478 28.13 -13.10 -6.96
CA GLY A 478 28.29 -12.52 -8.30
C GLY A 478 28.01 -11.02 -8.31
N LEU A 479 26.88 -10.60 -7.73
CA LEU A 479 26.48 -9.20 -7.63
C LEU A 479 27.45 -8.35 -6.80
N CYS A 480 27.85 -8.83 -5.62
CA CYS A 480 28.81 -8.13 -4.76
C CYS A 480 30.15 -7.98 -5.47
N SER A 481 30.64 -9.05 -6.10
CA SER A 481 31.91 -9.06 -6.83
C SER A 481 31.87 -8.10 -8.02
N ARG A 482 30.75 -8.06 -8.78
CA ARG A 482 30.53 -7.09 -9.86
C ARG A 482 30.58 -5.65 -9.33
N ALA A 483 29.88 -5.36 -8.23
CA ALA A 483 29.85 -4.02 -7.63
C ALA A 483 31.23 -3.54 -7.16
N MET A 484 32.07 -4.45 -6.65
CA MET A 484 33.44 -4.18 -6.22
C MET A 484 34.46 -4.15 -7.38
N GLY A 485 34.06 -4.52 -8.60
CA GLY A 485 34.93 -4.56 -9.78
C GLY A 485 35.70 -5.88 -9.97
N ASN A 486 35.44 -6.90 -9.17
CA ASN A 486 36.05 -8.23 -9.27
C ASN A 486 35.31 -9.06 -10.33
N LEU A 487 35.54 -8.76 -11.61
CA LEU A 487 34.73 -9.32 -12.71
C LEU A 487 34.90 -10.85 -12.90
N ALA A 488 36.08 -11.41 -12.58
CA ALA A 488 36.30 -12.85 -12.65
C ALA A 488 35.46 -13.60 -11.59
N ASP A 489 35.50 -13.12 -10.34
CA ASP A 489 34.68 -13.65 -9.25
C ASP A 489 33.18 -13.47 -9.53
N ALA A 490 32.80 -12.36 -10.17
CA ALA A 490 31.42 -12.13 -10.59
C ALA A 490 30.93 -13.21 -11.57
N LYS A 491 31.74 -13.52 -12.59
CA LYS A 491 31.44 -14.57 -13.56
C LYS A 491 31.37 -15.96 -12.92
N ASP A 492 32.26 -16.25 -11.97
CA ASP A 492 32.26 -17.52 -11.23
C ASP A 492 30.94 -17.69 -10.45
N GLY A 493 30.59 -16.72 -9.61
CA GLY A 493 29.35 -16.73 -8.83
C GLY A 493 28.11 -16.86 -9.72
N PHE A 494 27.98 -16.05 -10.77
CA PHE A 494 26.85 -16.17 -11.69
C PHE A 494 26.83 -17.52 -12.40
N SER A 495 27.97 -18.06 -12.83
CA SER A 495 28.02 -19.36 -13.51
C SER A 495 27.48 -20.49 -12.63
N VAL A 496 27.86 -20.53 -11.35
CA VAL A 496 27.33 -21.54 -10.41
C VAL A 496 25.85 -21.31 -10.10
N ALA A 497 25.42 -20.06 -9.96
CA ALA A 497 24.02 -19.70 -9.71
C ALA A 497 23.06 -20.24 -10.80
N THR A 498 23.53 -20.46 -12.04
CA THR A 498 22.72 -21.01 -13.14
C THR A 498 22.16 -22.41 -12.87
N PHE A 499 22.74 -23.15 -11.92
CA PHE A 499 22.26 -24.49 -11.57
C PHE A 499 20.93 -24.43 -10.80
N SER A 500 20.63 -23.33 -10.12
CA SER A 500 19.37 -23.13 -9.40
C SER A 500 18.28 -22.52 -10.31
N PRO A 501 17.13 -23.18 -10.51
CA PRO A 501 16.05 -22.66 -11.36
C PRO A 501 15.60 -21.24 -11.00
N GLY A 502 15.54 -20.89 -9.70
CA GLY A 502 15.09 -19.57 -9.24
C GLY A 502 16.02 -18.41 -9.60
N PHE A 503 17.30 -18.70 -9.91
CA PHE A 503 18.30 -17.68 -10.28
C PHE A 503 18.85 -17.88 -11.70
N ARG A 504 18.48 -18.96 -12.39
CA ARG A 504 19.08 -19.36 -13.67
C ARG A 504 18.93 -18.29 -14.73
N THR A 505 17.71 -17.82 -14.93
CA THR A 505 17.38 -16.74 -15.87
C THR A 505 18.21 -15.51 -15.58
N ALA A 506 18.22 -15.09 -14.31
CA ALA A 506 18.88 -13.86 -13.90
C ALA A 506 20.40 -13.94 -14.01
N ALA A 507 20.98 -15.07 -13.61
CA ALA A 507 22.42 -15.31 -13.69
C ALA A 507 22.93 -15.33 -15.14
N TYR A 508 22.18 -15.95 -16.07
CA TYR A 508 22.55 -15.91 -17.49
C TYR A 508 22.48 -14.51 -18.08
N GLU A 509 21.49 -13.72 -17.71
CA GLU A 509 21.42 -12.32 -18.14
C GLU A 509 22.63 -11.51 -17.62
N GLN A 510 22.95 -11.63 -16.33
CA GLN A 510 24.11 -10.97 -15.71
C GLN A 510 25.44 -11.37 -16.38
N LEU A 511 25.60 -12.65 -16.77
CA LEU A 511 26.75 -13.11 -17.56
C LEU A 511 26.78 -12.45 -18.95
N GLY A 512 25.63 -12.36 -19.62
CA GLY A 512 25.49 -11.66 -20.90
C GLY A 512 25.95 -10.21 -20.81
N GLU A 513 25.49 -9.48 -19.80
CA GLU A 513 25.90 -8.09 -19.55
C GLU A 513 27.42 -7.94 -19.31
N LEU A 514 28.03 -8.87 -18.57
CA LEU A 514 29.48 -8.86 -18.35
C LEU A 514 30.27 -9.10 -19.65
N TYR A 515 29.83 -10.02 -20.50
CA TYR A 515 30.47 -10.26 -21.80
C TYR A 515 30.22 -9.13 -22.80
N MET A 516 29.07 -8.47 -22.73
CA MET A 516 28.77 -7.26 -23.51
C MET A 516 29.77 -6.16 -23.21
N ARG A 517 30.07 -5.94 -21.92
CA ARG A 517 31.07 -4.96 -21.47
C ARG A 517 32.49 -5.28 -21.91
N GLU A 518 32.80 -6.55 -22.17
CA GLU A 518 34.08 -7.02 -22.71
C GLU A 518 34.13 -7.01 -24.24
N GLU A 519 33.07 -6.52 -24.90
CA GLU A 519 32.90 -6.57 -26.36
C GLU A 519 32.95 -8.00 -26.93
N ASN A 520 32.67 -9.01 -26.09
CA ASN A 520 32.58 -10.41 -26.52
C ASN A 520 31.15 -10.71 -26.96
N TRP A 521 30.82 -10.26 -28.17
CA TRP A 521 29.47 -10.37 -28.75
C TRP A 521 28.97 -11.81 -28.80
N GLU A 522 29.81 -12.77 -29.18
CA GLU A 522 29.42 -14.19 -29.31
C GLU A 522 28.93 -14.76 -27.96
N LYS A 523 29.70 -14.54 -26.89
CA LYS A 523 29.28 -15.01 -25.56
C LYS A 523 28.11 -14.21 -25.00
N ALA A 524 28.08 -12.89 -25.23
CA ALA A 524 26.97 -12.06 -24.78
C ALA A 524 25.63 -12.55 -25.39
N GLU A 525 25.60 -12.81 -26.70
CA GLU A 525 24.44 -13.37 -27.40
C GLU A 525 24.09 -14.77 -26.85
N GLN A 526 25.08 -15.65 -26.70
CA GLN A 526 24.87 -16.99 -26.17
C GLN A 526 24.18 -16.98 -24.80
N TYR A 527 24.64 -16.13 -23.88
CA TYR A 527 24.09 -16.05 -22.53
C TYR A 527 22.74 -15.34 -22.48
N ALA A 528 22.51 -14.31 -23.30
CA ALA A 528 21.20 -13.69 -23.44
C ALA A 528 20.15 -14.69 -23.95
N LEU A 529 20.47 -15.47 -24.99
CA LEU A 529 19.58 -16.51 -25.51
C LEU A 529 19.30 -17.62 -24.49
N LYS A 530 20.31 -18.03 -23.69
CA LYS A 530 20.09 -18.97 -22.59
C LYS A 530 19.15 -18.43 -21.51
N SER A 531 19.20 -17.14 -21.21
CA SER A 531 18.24 -16.51 -20.30
C SER A 531 16.82 -16.63 -20.87
N LEU A 532 16.65 -16.33 -22.16
CA LEU A 532 15.37 -16.40 -22.86
C LEU A 532 14.81 -17.82 -23.05
N GLU A 533 15.66 -18.84 -23.03
CA GLU A 533 15.24 -20.25 -23.04
C GLU A 533 14.37 -20.59 -21.81
N TYR A 534 14.68 -20.00 -20.65
CA TYR A 534 13.96 -20.26 -19.39
C TYR A 534 12.96 -19.16 -19.01
N ASN A 535 13.11 -17.95 -19.57
CA ASN A 535 12.14 -16.86 -19.45
C ASN A 535 12.12 -16.05 -20.73
N GLN A 536 11.19 -16.37 -21.64
CA GLN A 536 11.04 -15.64 -22.91
C GLN A 536 10.71 -14.16 -22.73
N MET A 537 10.21 -13.76 -21.56
CA MET A 537 9.85 -12.39 -21.21
C MET A 537 10.87 -11.73 -20.28
N ASN A 538 12.10 -12.23 -20.19
CA ASN A 538 13.19 -11.45 -19.60
C ASN A 538 13.49 -10.24 -20.50
N LEU A 539 13.01 -9.07 -20.08
CA LEU A 539 13.10 -7.84 -20.88
C LEU A 539 14.53 -7.32 -21.02
N TYR A 540 15.41 -7.52 -20.04
CA TYR A 540 16.81 -7.11 -20.14
C TYR A 540 17.64 -8.04 -21.01
N ALA A 541 17.36 -9.35 -21.01
CA ALA A 541 17.97 -10.26 -21.97
C ALA A 541 17.60 -9.90 -23.42
N LYS A 542 16.34 -9.49 -23.67
CA LYS A 542 15.92 -8.95 -24.98
C LYS A 542 16.60 -7.63 -25.30
N GLN A 543 16.67 -6.71 -24.35
CA GLN A 543 17.37 -5.43 -24.53
C GLN A 543 18.83 -5.66 -24.90
N LEU A 544 19.51 -6.59 -24.22
CA LEU A 544 20.89 -6.96 -24.50
C LEU A 544 21.07 -7.44 -25.94
N LEU A 545 20.17 -8.29 -26.45
CA LEU A 545 20.20 -8.76 -27.84
C LEU A 545 20.02 -7.63 -28.85
N ILE A 546 19.06 -6.72 -28.62
CA ILE A 546 18.82 -5.58 -29.53
C ILE A 546 20.07 -4.69 -29.61
N VAL A 547 20.63 -4.32 -28.46
CA VAL A 547 21.85 -3.50 -28.40
C VAL A 547 23.02 -4.23 -29.06
N LEU A 548 23.19 -5.52 -28.80
CA LEU A 548 24.23 -6.35 -29.41
C LEU A 548 24.10 -6.39 -30.94
N TYR A 549 22.89 -6.59 -31.47
CA TYR A 549 22.66 -6.61 -32.91
C TYR A 549 22.95 -5.27 -33.57
N ARG A 550 22.56 -4.16 -32.94
CA ARG A 550 22.94 -2.82 -33.42
C ARG A 550 24.47 -2.63 -33.41
N LYS A 551 25.15 -2.95 -32.32
CA LYS A 551 26.61 -2.76 -32.16
C LYS A 551 27.44 -3.69 -33.04
N SER A 552 26.92 -4.85 -33.42
CA SER A 552 27.60 -5.85 -34.26
C SER A 552 27.25 -5.74 -35.75
N ASN A 553 26.66 -4.61 -36.21
CA ASN A 553 26.25 -4.36 -37.59
C ASN A 553 25.17 -5.30 -38.14
N HIS A 554 24.26 -5.79 -37.29
CA HIS A 554 23.09 -6.59 -37.65
C HIS A 554 21.79 -5.79 -37.45
N ALA A 555 21.72 -4.58 -38.02
CA ALA A 555 20.59 -3.65 -37.81
C ALA A 555 19.22 -4.27 -38.17
N GLU A 556 19.12 -5.07 -39.23
CA GLU A 556 17.87 -5.74 -39.61
C GLU A 556 17.36 -6.71 -38.53
N LYS A 557 18.27 -7.42 -37.84
CA LYS A 557 17.90 -8.29 -36.72
C LYS A 557 17.42 -7.46 -35.53
N ALA A 558 18.09 -6.36 -35.23
CA ALA A 558 17.70 -5.45 -34.16
C ALA A 558 16.28 -4.88 -34.42
N LEU A 559 16.03 -4.39 -35.63
CA LEU A 559 14.72 -3.87 -36.04
C LEU A 559 13.62 -4.95 -35.95
N SER A 560 13.90 -6.18 -36.36
CA SER A 560 12.92 -7.27 -36.24
C SER A 560 12.56 -7.59 -34.78
N GLU A 561 13.51 -7.55 -33.85
CA GLU A 561 13.21 -7.74 -32.42
C GLU A 561 12.50 -6.52 -31.82
N ILE A 562 12.84 -5.31 -32.24
CA ILE A 562 12.16 -4.07 -31.88
C ILE A 562 10.69 -4.11 -32.30
N GLU A 563 10.39 -4.49 -33.54
CA GLU A 563 9.01 -4.59 -34.07
C GLU A 563 8.16 -5.55 -33.23
N LYS A 564 8.69 -6.74 -32.89
CA LYS A 564 8.00 -7.70 -32.01
C LYS A 564 7.71 -7.10 -30.64
N MET A 565 8.67 -6.37 -30.08
CA MET A 565 8.55 -5.78 -28.74
C MET A 565 7.57 -4.61 -28.71
N THR A 566 7.59 -3.73 -29.71
CA THR A 566 6.66 -2.59 -29.78
C THR A 566 5.25 -3.02 -30.13
N GLU A 567 5.05 -4.15 -30.80
CA GLU A 567 3.71 -4.71 -31.02
C GLU A 567 3.04 -5.08 -29.69
N GLN A 568 3.78 -5.71 -28.77
CA GLN A 568 3.28 -6.18 -27.46
C GLN A 568 3.32 -5.10 -26.37
N LEU A 569 4.42 -4.34 -26.29
CA LEU A 569 4.71 -3.40 -25.23
C LEU A 569 5.19 -2.05 -25.82
N PRO A 570 4.27 -1.29 -26.46
CA PRO A 570 4.62 -0.10 -27.25
C PRO A 570 5.17 1.08 -26.43
N LEU A 571 5.06 1.03 -25.10
CA LEU A 571 5.57 2.05 -24.17
C LEU A 571 6.87 1.63 -23.46
N LEU A 572 7.52 0.54 -23.89
CA LEU A 572 8.87 0.23 -23.41
C LEU A 572 9.88 1.24 -23.98
N HIS A 573 10.17 2.27 -23.20
CA HIS A 573 10.97 3.40 -23.66
C HIS A 573 12.40 3.03 -24.08
N TRP A 574 12.99 1.97 -23.52
CA TRP A 574 14.32 1.53 -23.95
C TRP A 574 14.30 0.91 -25.36
N VAL A 575 13.20 0.26 -25.77
CA VAL A 575 13.02 -0.24 -27.15
C VAL A 575 12.93 0.93 -28.11
N ARG A 576 12.14 1.95 -27.73
CA ARG A 576 11.94 3.17 -28.52
C ARG A 576 13.21 4.01 -28.62
N PHE A 577 14.05 3.98 -27.60
CA PHE A 577 15.37 4.59 -27.65
C PHE A 577 16.28 3.88 -28.67
N GLU A 578 16.23 2.55 -28.74
CA GLU A 578 16.97 1.80 -29.76
C GLU A 578 16.43 2.06 -31.18
N GLU A 579 15.13 2.25 -31.38
CA GLU A 579 14.56 2.74 -32.65
C GLU A 579 15.16 4.09 -33.06
N TYR A 580 15.23 5.03 -32.12
CA TYR A 580 15.83 6.34 -32.33
C TYR A 580 17.32 6.22 -32.69
N LEU A 581 18.09 5.37 -32.00
CA LEU A 581 19.51 5.14 -32.29
C LEU A 581 19.77 4.47 -33.65
N LEU A 582 18.79 3.76 -34.19
CA LEU A 582 18.82 3.17 -35.54
C LEU A 582 18.29 4.13 -36.62
N GLU A 583 17.97 5.38 -36.26
CA GLU A 583 17.37 6.40 -37.14
C GLU A 583 16.02 5.96 -37.73
N ALA A 584 15.33 5.01 -37.08
CA ALA A 584 13.99 4.57 -37.46
C ALA A 584 12.89 5.48 -36.89
N SER A 585 13.23 6.34 -35.92
CA SER A 585 12.38 7.40 -35.37
C SER A 585 13.20 8.65 -35.04
N THR A 586 12.51 9.76 -34.84
CA THR A 586 13.10 11.04 -34.43
C THR A 586 13.20 11.16 -32.91
N ALA A 587 14.06 12.07 -32.43
CA ALA A 587 14.17 12.39 -31.00
C ALA A 587 12.84 12.90 -30.41
N GLU A 588 12.04 13.63 -31.20
CA GLU A 588 10.71 14.11 -30.80
C GLU A 588 9.71 12.96 -30.67
N GLU A 589 9.68 12.04 -31.63
CA GLU A 589 8.85 10.84 -31.55
C GLU A 589 9.21 10.03 -30.30
N PHE A 590 10.49 9.76 -30.05
CA PHE A 590 10.96 9.08 -28.83
C PHE A 590 10.51 9.82 -27.55
N SER A 591 10.85 11.10 -27.39
CA SER A 591 10.61 11.81 -26.13
C SER A 591 9.14 12.14 -25.85
N SER A 592 8.29 12.26 -26.88
CA SER A 592 6.89 12.70 -26.74
C SER A 592 5.98 11.76 -25.95
N LEU A 593 6.30 10.47 -25.84
CA LEU A 593 5.52 9.49 -25.06
C LEU A 593 6.03 9.30 -23.62
N ILE A 594 7.09 10.00 -23.21
CA ILE A 594 7.57 10.03 -21.82
C ILE A 594 6.96 11.28 -21.15
N CYS A 595 5.69 11.17 -20.76
CA CYS A 595 4.87 12.27 -20.23
C CYS A 595 4.54 12.16 -18.73
N ASN A 596 5.07 11.14 -18.05
CA ASN A 596 4.95 10.97 -16.62
C ASN A 596 5.62 12.12 -15.81
N GLU A 597 5.20 12.31 -14.55
CA GLU A 597 5.66 13.42 -13.68
C GLU A 597 7.19 13.45 -13.50
N LEU A 598 7.84 12.28 -13.49
CA LEU A 598 9.26 12.11 -13.21
C LEU A 598 10.00 11.61 -14.46
N SER A 599 9.70 12.18 -15.63
CA SER A 599 10.30 11.79 -16.91
C SER A 599 11.84 11.79 -16.89
N PHE A 600 12.45 12.68 -16.10
CA PHE A 600 13.90 12.69 -15.92
C PHE A 600 14.45 11.42 -15.25
N GLU A 601 13.69 10.82 -14.33
CA GLU A 601 14.04 9.54 -13.72
C GLU A 601 13.94 8.39 -14.73
N THR A 602 13.03 8.45 -15.71
CA THR A 602 12.96 7.48 -16.82
C THR A 602 14.23 7.48 -17.67
N TYR A 603 14.69 8.66 -18.11
CA TYR A 603 15.94 8.77 -18.87
C TYR A 603 17.16 8.30 -18.07
N MET A 604 17.20 8.64 -16.77
CA MET A 604 18.28 8.22 -15.89
C MET A 604 18.30 6.71 -15.63
N GLU A 605 17.14 6.09 -15.44
CA GLU A 605 17.05 4.64 -15.24
C GLU A 605 17.63 3.89 -16.44
N MET A 606 17.26 4.31 -17.65
CA MET A 606 17.82 3.74 -18.88
C MET A 606 19.32 4.02 -18.98
N ALA A 607 19.78 5.25 -18.71
CA ALA A 607 21.19 5.62 -18.82
C ALA A 607 22.09 4.80 -17.88
N VAL A 608 21.63 4.51 -16.66
CA VAL A 608 22.35 3.64 -15.70
C VAL A 608 22.56 2.24 -16.28
N TRP A 609 21.56 1.67 -16.96
CA TRP A 609 21.69 0.35 -17.57
C TRP A 609 22.73 0.36 -18.71
N TYR A 610 22.66 1.31 -19.65
CA TYR A 610 23.66 1.44 -20.73
C TYR A 610 25.07 1.66 -20.20
N GLU A 611 25.23 2.48 -19.14
CA GLU A 611 26.51 2.66 -18.47
C GLU A 611 27.05 1.33 -17.92
N SER A 612 26.17 0.50 -17.33
CA SER A 612 26.54 -0.76 -16.66
C SER A 612 27.09 -1.84 -17.62
N ILE A 613 26.71 -1.78 -18.90
CA ILE A 613 27.17 -2.69 -19.97
C ILE A 613 28.27 -2.08 -20.85
N GLY A 614 28.77 -0.88 -20.50
CA GLY A 614 29.87 -0.21 -21.23
C GLY A 614 29.44 0.65 -22.43
N CYS A 615 28.13 0.85 -22.66
CA CYS A 615 27.60 1.69 -23.73
C CYS A 615 27.53 3.17 -23.29
N LEU A 616 28.70 3.79 -23.11
CA LEU A 616 28.83 5.11 -22.50
C LEU A 616 28.25 6.25 -23.35
N ASP A 617 28.32 6.16 -24.69
CA ASP A 617 27.79 7.18 -25.60
C ASP A 617 26.25 7.21 -25.62
N GLU A 618 25.62 6.05 -25.56
CA GLU A 618 24.18 5.91 -25.39
C GLU A 618 23.71 6.49 -24.06
N ALA A 619 24.44 6.21 -22.97
CA ALA A 619 24.13 6.80 -21.67
C ALA A 619 24.23 8.34 -21.69
N ILE A 620 25.27 8.91 -22.33
CA ILE A 620 25.39 10.37 -22.52
C ILE A 620 24.21 10.91 -23.34
N THR A 621 23.81 10.20 -24.40
CA THR A 621 22.69 10.59 -25.27
C THR A 621 21.38 10.64 -24.49
N LEU A 622 21.07 9.63 -23.67
CA LEU A 622 19.90 9.65 -22.79
C LEU A 622 19.94 10.81 -21.79
N LEU A 623 21.10 11.02 -21.17
CA LEU A 623 21.26 12.11 -20.20
C LEU A 623 21.16 13.50 -20.86
N SER A 624 21.27 13.62 -22.19
CA SER A 624 21.05 14.88 -22.92
C SER A 624 19.60 15.37 -22.90
N PHE A 625 18.64 14.48 -22.64
CA PHE A 625 17.24 14.85 -22.47
C PHE A 625 16.95 15.46 -21.08
N VAL A 626 17.93 15.50 -20.16
CA VAL A 626 17.75 15.90 -18.75
C VAL A 626 18.83 16.87 -18.25
N ASP A 627 19.31 17.77 -19.11
CA ASP A 627 20.45 18.68 -18.87
C ASP A 627 20.33 19.63 -17.67
N THR A 628 19.15 19.73 -17.05
CA THR A 628 18.92 20.63 -15.93
C THR A 628 18.95 19.93 -14.56
N TYR A 629 18.91 18.60 -14.53
CA TYR A 629 18.84 17.83 -13.29
C TYR A 629 20.24 17.55 -12.72
N PRO A 630 20.55 17.93 -11.46
CA PRO A 630 21.91 17.83 -10.90
C PRO A 630 22.47 16.41 -10.92
N ILE A 631 21.67 15.39 -10.59
CA ILE A 631 22.15 14.01 -10.52
C ILE A 631 22.52 13.49 -11.91
N ALA A 632 21.75 13.86 -12.95
CA ALA A 632 22.08 13.54 -14.33
C ALA A 632 23.41 14.19 -14.76
N LEU A 633 23.66 15.44 -14.35
CA LEU A 633 24.92 16.13 -14.64
C LEU A 633 26.12 15.51 -13.90
N TYR A 634 25.97 15.11 -12.63
CA TYR A 634 27.02 14.35 -11.94
C TYR A 634 27.31 13.03 -12.65
N GLN A 635 26.26 12.34 -13.12
CA GLN A 635 26.43 11.10 -13.87
C GLN A 635 27.14 11.33 -15.20
N LYS A 636 26.78 12.38 -15.96
CA LYS A 636 27.52 12.77 -17.17
C LYS A 636 28.98 13.04 -16.86
N ALA A 637 29.27 13.86 -15.84
CA ALA A 637 30.63 14.18 -15.43
C ALA A 637 31.45 12.90 -15.19
N TYR A 638 30.86 11.94 -14.47
CA TYR A 638 31.49 10.65 -14.20
C TYR A 638 31.68 9.79 -15.46
N ILE A 639 30.72 9.77 -16.39
CA ILE A 639 30.88 9.04 -17.66
C ILE A 639 32.00 9.66 -18.52
N TYR A 640 32.13 10.99 -18.58
CA TYR A 640 33.25 11.64 -19.27
C TYR A 640 34.60 11.27 -18.64
N HIS A 641 34.67 11.18 -17.31
CA HIS A 641 35.84 10.66 -16.59
C HIS A 641 36.14 9.20 -16.99
N LEU A 642 35.14 8.32 -17.05
CA LEU A 642 35.33 6.93 -17.51
C LEU A 642 35.86 6.84 -18.95
N LYS A 643 35.53 7.81 -19.81
CA LYS A 643 36.05 7.94 -21.17
C LYS A 643 37.45 8.57 -21.24
N GLY A 644 38.01 9.02 -20.12
CA GLY A 644 39.30 9.71 -20.06
C GLY A 644 39.26 11.19 -20.47
N ASP A 645 38.08 11.79 -20.63
CA ASP A 645 37.92 13.23 -20.89
C ASP A 645 37.70 14.01 -19.59
N GLU A 646 38.80 14.26 -18.87
CA GLU A 646 38.78 15.00 -17.60
C GLU A 646 38.32 16.46 -17.77
N LYS A 647 38.53 17.07 -18.95
CA LYS A 647 38.07 18.45 -19.18
C LYS A 647 36.54 18.48 -19.26
N GLY A 648 35.95 17.57 -20.04
CA GLY A 648 34.50 17.41 -20.11
C GLY A 648 33.91 17.05 -18.74
N ALA A 649 34.55 16.14 -18.00
CA ALA A 649 34.14 15.75 -16.65
C ALA A 649 34.03 16.96 -15.71
N MET A 650 35.05 17.82 -15.67
CA MET A 650 35.05 19.01 -14.82
C MET A 650 33.98 20.04 -15.23
N VAL A 651 33.69 20.20 -16.53
CA VAL A 651 32.63 21.11 -16.99
C VAL A 651 31.27 20.70 -16.43
N PHE A 652 30.90 19.42 -16.55
CA PHE A 652 29.61 18.93 -16.04
C PHE A 652 29.56 18.88 -14.51
N LEU A 653 30.69 18.59 -13.84
CA LEU A 653 30.77 18.64 -12.38
C LEU A 653 30.50 20.06 -11.86
N ASP A 654 31.14 21.06 -12.46
CA ASP A 654 30.92 22.46 -12.10
C ASP A 654 29.49 22.92 -12.41
N GLU A 655 28.88 22.41 -13.47
CA GLU A 655 27.49 22.68 -13.78
C GLU A 655 26.55 22.05 -12.73
N ALA A 656 26.75 20.79 -12.38
CA ALA A 656 25.97 20.07 -11.37
C ALA A 656 26.01 20.79 -10.02
N ASN A 657 27.20 21.24 -9.61
CA ASN A 657 27.44 22.00 -8.39
C ASN A 657 26.60 23.30 -8.31
N LYS A 658 26.30 23.92 -9.45
CA LYS A 658 25.52 25.17 -9.56
C LYS A 658 24.01 24.94 -9.54
N LYS A 659 23.51 23.75 -9.90
CA LYS A 659 22.06 23.48 -9.93
C LYS A 659 21.44 23.46 -8.53
N SER A 660 20.15 23.76 -8.45
CA SER A 660 19.39 23.78 -7.20
C SER A 660 19.15 22.38 -6.65
N PRO A 661 19.18 22.17 -5.31
CA PRO A 661 18.80 20.91 -4.67
C PRO A 661 17.28 20.76 -4.47
N LYS A 662 16.49 21.74 -4.92
CA LYS A 662 15.03 21.72 -4.76
C LYS A 662 14.41 20.58 -5.59
N MET A 663 13.58 19.76 -4.97
CA MET A 663 12.90 18.60 -5.58
C MET A 663 13.87 17.57 -6.20
N VAL A 664 15.02 17.35 -5.56
CA VAL A 664 16.02 16.36 -5.99
C VAL A 664 16.11 15.26 -4.93
N PHE A 665 15.70 14.05 -5.29
CA PHE A 665 15.57 12.91 -4.37
C PHE A 665 16.27 11.67 -4.92
N PRO A 666 17.62 11.63 -4.93
CA PRO A 666 18.34 10.49 -5.45
C PRO A 666 18.13 9.28 -4.54
N PHE A 667 17.86 8.12 -5.14
CA PHE A 667 17.56 6.88 -4.41
C PHE A 667 18.36 5.66 -4.93
N ARG A 668 19.04 5.76 -6.07
CA ARG A 668 19.76 4.64 -6.69
C ARG A 668 21.10 4.40 -6.00
N ALA A 669 21.41 3.14 -5.73
CA ALA A 669 22.73 2.75 -5.25
C ALA A 669 23.86 3.14 -6.22
N HIS A 670 23.64 3.01 -7.54
CA HIS A 670 24.61 3.42 -8.57
C HIS A 670 25.05 4.88 -8.42
N THR A 671 24.13 5.77 -8.05
CA THR A 671 24.42 7.20 -7.84
C THR A 671 25.43 7.44 -6.71
N LEU A 672 25.55 6.54 -5.72
CA LEU A 672 26.55 6.70 -4.66
C LEU A 672 27.97 6.70 -5.21
N LYS A 673 28.28 5.78 -6.14
CA LYS A 673 29.62 5.67 -6.76
C LYS A 673 29.99 6.94 -7.50
N VAL A 674 29.04 7.49 -8.27
CA VAL A 674 29.17 8.74 -9.00
C VAL A 674 29.47 9.90 -8.05
N LEU A 675 28.71 10.02 -6.96
CA LEU A 675 28.87 11.10 -5.99
C LEU A 675 30.13 10.93 -5.11
N GLU A 676 30.61 9.70 -4.90
CA GLU A 676 31.87 9.42 -4.21
C GLU A 676 33.08 9.88 -5.02
N TRP A 677 33.07 9.60 -6.32
CA TRP A 677 34.06 10.18 -7.23
C TRP A 677 34.00 11.72 -7.21
N ALA A 678 32.81 12.31 -7.33
CA ALA A 678 32.65 13.76 -7.33
C ALA A 678 33.14 14.40 -6.01
N ALA A 679 32.91 13.75 -4.87
CA ALA A 679 33.39 14.21 -3.56
C ALA A 679 34.93 14.20 -3.44
N GLY A 680 35.63 13.40 -4.25
CA GLY A 680 37.09 13.42 -4.34
C GLY A 680 37.64 14.64 -5.09
N LEU A 681 36.79 15.36 -5.83
CA LEU A 681 37.17 16.48 -6.70
C LEU A 681 36.56 17.82 -6.29
N SER A 682 35.49 17.82 -5.49
CA SER A 682 34.73 19.01 -5.11
C SER A 682 34.24 18.93 -3.67
N ASP A 683 34.44 20.01 -2.91
CA ASP A 683 33.93 20.18 -1.54
C ASP A 683 32.48 20.71 -1.50
N ASN A 684 31.74 20.68 -2.62
CA ASN A 684 30.38 21.17 -2.66
C ASN A 684 29.46 20.35 -1.73
N TRP A 685 28.84 21.03 -0.77
CA TRP A 685 27.99 20.41 0.25
C TRP A 685 26.83 19.58 -0.33
N LYS A 686 26.36 19.90 -1.54
CA LYS A 686 25.26 19.17 -2.20
C LYS A 686 25.64 17.71 -2.48
N ILE A 687 26.91 17.42 -2.74
CA ILE A 687 27.39 16.06 -2.98
C ILE A 687 27.20 15.21 -1.72
N SER A 688 27.64 15.72 -0.56
CA SER A 688 27.42 15.05 0.73
C SER A 688 25.94 14.98 1.10
N TYR A 689 25.14 16.02 0.79
CA TYR A 689 23.70 16.01 0.98
C TYR A 689 23.01 14.89 0.19
N TYR A 690 23.28 14.78 -1.11
CA TYR A 690 22.71 13.74 -1.97
C TYR A 690 23.14 12.32 -1.57
N ARG A 691 24.42 12.13 -1.20
CA ARG A 691 24.87 10.86 -0.62
C ARG A 691 24.13 10.56 0.68
N GLY A 692 23.92 11.57 1.51
CA GLY A 692 23.15 11.46 2.76
C GLY A 692 21.71 11.02 2.53
N LEU A 693 21.03 11.57 1.52
CA LEU A 693 19.67 11.18 1.15
C LEU A 693 19.58 9.71 0.70
N ILE A 694 20.51 9.25 -0.14
CA ILE A 694 20.53 7.83 -0.57
C ILE A 694 20.81 6.90 0.61
N GLN A 695 21.77 7.24 1.47
CA GLN A 695 22.08 6.46 2.67
C GLN A 695 20.87 6.42 3.62
N TRP A 696 20.15 7.52 3.74
CA TRP A 696 18.93 7.58 4.55
C TRP A 696 17.82 6.71 3.97
N SER A 697 17.60 6.74 2.64
CA SER A 697 16.54 5.95 2.00
C SER A 697 16.74 4.44 2.12
N VAL A 698 17.99 3.98 2.33
CA VAL A 698 18.31 2.56 2.60
C VAL A 698 18.48 2.25 4.09
N GLY A 699 18.08 3.16 4.98
CA GLY A 699 18.10 2.94 6.44
C GLY A 699 19.48 3.04 7.10
N ASN A 700 20.51 3.50 6.39
CA ASN A 700 21.84 3.78 6.96
C ASN A 700 21.86 5.17 7.65
N THR A 701 21.01 5.35 8.66
CA THR A 701 20.78 6.63 9.34
C THR A 701 22.04 7.24 9.94
N CYS A 702 22.93 6.43 10.53
CA CYS A 702 24.22 6.89 11.05
C CYS A 702 25.13 7.45 9.96
N CYS A 703 25.23 6.77 8.81
CA CYS A 703 26.03 7.22 7.67
C CYS A 703 25.44 8.50 7.08
N ALA A 704 24.12 8.55 6.91
CA ALA A 704 23.41 9.73 6.45
C ALA A 704 23.69 10.93 7.36
N LEU A 705 23.53 10.78 8.68
CA LEU A 705 23.79 11.83 9.64
C LEU A 705 25.25 12.30 9.61
N ASN A 706 26.22 11.39 9.50
CA ASN A 706 27.63 11.75 9.37
C ASN A 706 27.92 12.60 8.13
N LEU A 707 27.31 12.27 6.99
CA LEU A 707 27.41 13.06 5.75
C LEU A 707 26.74 14.44 5.88
N LEU A 708 25.61 14.54 6.57
CA LEU A 708 24.97 15.84 6.82
C LEU A 708 25.74 16.67 7.87
N ASN A 709 26.41 16.02 8.83
CA ASN A 709 27.26 16.71 9.81
C ASN A 709 28.51 17.31 9.17
N SER A 710 29.10 16.64 8.17
CA SER A 710 30.31 17.14 7.50
C SER A 710 30.07 18.46 6.77
N CYS A 711 28.84 18.73 6.35
CA CYS A 711 28.44 19.99 5.70
C CYS A 711 28.42 21.21 6.64
N LYS A 712 28.42 21.01 7.97
CA LYS A 712 28.34 22.08 8.97
C LYS A 712 27.17 23.04 8.66
N ASP A 713 27.38 24.35 8.80
CA ASP A 713 26.35 25.37 8.51
C ASP A 713 26.60 26.10 7.19
N VAL A 714 27.30 25.45 6.25
CA VAL A 714 27.52 25.95 4.88
C VAL A 714 26.26 25.94 4.02
N PRO A 715 25.38 24.93 4.08
CA PRO A 715 24.22 24.85 3.19
C PRO A 715 23.29 26.05 3.29
N ASP A 716 22.76 26.50 2.15
CA ASP A 716 21.84 27.63 2.01
C ASP A 716 20.39 27.17 1.73
N TYR A 717 20.08 25.91 2.05
CA TYR A 717 18.83 25.26 1.71
C TYR A 717 18.09 24.75 2.95
N ALA A 718 16.90 25.27 3.22
CA ALA A 718 16.15 24.94 4.43
C ALA A 718 15.89 23.43 4.60
N ALA A 719 15.57 22.70 3.52
CA ALA A 719 15.27 21.27 3.62
C ALA A 719 16.49 20.42 3.99
N PHE A 720 17.73 20.88 3.71
CA PHE A 720 18.93 20.22 4.23
C PHE A 720 18.92 20.18 5.77
N TYR A 721 18.62 21.31 6.41
CA TYR A 721 18.57 21.41 7.85
C TYR A 721 17.38 20.63 8.44
N LEU A 722 16.23 20.62 7.76
CA LEU A 722 15.12 19.76 8.16
C LEU A 722 15.52 18.27 8.12
N SER A 723 16.19 17.82 7.05
CA SER A 723 16.69 16.44 6.96
C SER A 723 17.69 16.10 8.07
N ARG A 724 18.61 17.02 8.39
CA ARG A 724 19.58 16.80 9.49
C ARG A 724 18.92 16.80 10.86
N ALA A 725 17.92 17.65 11.08
CA ALA A 725 17.13 17.67 12.31
C ALA A 725 16.33 16.37 12.50
N GLU A 726 15.75 15.83 11.43
CA GLU A 726 14.97 14.57 11.50
C GLU A 726 15.85 13.37 11.91
N LEU A 727 17.11 13.35 11.48
CA LEU A 727 18.11 12.36 11.92
C LEU A 727 18.66 12.64 13.33
N ARG A 728 18.39 13.82 13.90
CA ARG A 728 18.76 14.26 15.26
C ARG A 728 17.50 14.44 16.11
N LYS A 729 16.83 13.34 16.42
CA LYS A 729 15.58 13.35 17.20
C LYS A 729 15.76 13.81 18.67
N ASP A 730 16.99 14.03 19.13
CA ASP A 730 17.29 14.60 20.45
C ASP A 730 17.34 16.14 20.42
N LYS A 731 17.77 16.74 21.55
CA LYS A 731 17.88 18.20 21.68
C LYS A 731 18.87 18.85 20.71
N SER A 732 19.73 18.08 20.04
CA SER A 732 20.71 18.60 19.09
C SER A 732 20.11 19.01 17.74
N GLY A 733 18.85 18.63 17.44
CA GLY A 733 18.15 19.01 16.21
C GLY A 733 17.60 20.45 16.21
N LEU A 734 17.39 21.09 17.37
CA LEU A 734 16.76 22.42 17.45
C LEU A 734 17.50 23.53 16.66
N PRO A 735 18.86 23.65 16.72
CA PRO A 735 19.58 24.64 15.93
C PRO A 735 19.31 24.52 14.43
N ASP A 736 19.18 23.29 13.92
CA ASP A 736 18.89 23.03 12.51
C ASP A 736 17.47 23.50 12.15
N LEU A 737 16.48 23.23 13.01
CA LEU A 737 15.10 23.69 12.80
C LEU A 737 15.00 25.23 12.80
N LEU A 738 15.72 25.91 13.68
CA LEU A 738 15.79 27.37 13.71
C LEU A 738 16.49 27.94 12.46
N MET A 739 17.54 27.28 11.98
CA MET A 739 18.22 27.66 10.74
C MET A 739 17.33 27.44 9.52
N ALA A 740 16.62 26.31 9.45
CA ALA A 740 15.64 26.03 8.40
C ALA A 740 14.56 27.11 8.35
N GLN A 741 14.01 27.49 9.51
CA GLN A 741 13.04 28.59 9.61
C GLN A 741 13.63 29.93 9.17
N LYS A 742 14.89 30.21 9.51
CA LYS A 742 15.57 31.45 9.07
C LYS A 742 15.72 31.51 7.54
N LEU A 743 16.05 30.39 6.90
CA LEU A 743 16.24 30.28 5.45
C LEU A 743 14.93 30.28 4.66
N ASP A 744 13.90 29.60 5.19
CA ASP A 744 12.58 29.51 4.59
C ASP A 744 11.48 29.67 5.64
N GLN A 745 10.57 30.61 5.39
CA GLN A 745 9.47 30.94 6.28
C GLN A 745 8.15 30.22 5.90
N SER A 746 8.21 29.21 5.02
CA SER A 746 7.07 28.38 4.64
C SER A 746 6.40 27.69 5.83
N TRP A 747 5.17 27.24 5.64
CA TRP A 747 4.45 26.52 6.69
C TRP A 747 5.16 25.23 7.13
N ARG A 748 5.99 24.62 6.26
CA ARG A 748 6.70 23.36 6.56
C ARG A 748 7.76 23.57 7.63
N THR A 749 8.63 24.58 7.49
CA THR A 749 9.66 24.87 8.50
C THR A 749 9.03 25.23 9.86
N GLN A 750 7.92 25.96 9.84
CA GLN A 750 7.13 26.27 11.04
C GLN A 750 6.53 25.01 11.66
N TYR A 751 6.01 24.09 10.85
CA TYR A 751 5.40 22.83 11.29
C TYR A 751 6.42 21.91 11.97
N TYR A 752 7.61 21.73 11.37
CA TYR A 752 8.68 20.93 11.97
C TYR A 752 9.17 21.52 13.30
N LEU A 753 9.37 22.83 13.37
CA LEU A 753 9.76 23.50 14.62
C LEU A 753 8.67 23.37 15.70
N LEU A 754 7.40 23.51 15.31
CA LEU A 754 6.26 23.31 16.21
C LEU A 754 6.18 21.87 16.72
N ASN A 755 6.38 20.87 15.85
CA ASN A 755 6.43 19.46 16.24
C ASN A 755 7.54 19.20 17.25
N TYR A 756 8.75 19.69 17.00
CA TYR A 756 9.86 19.54 17.94
C TYR A 756 9.50 20.03 19.36
N TYR A 757 8.90 21.22 19.47
CA TYR A 757 8.51 21.76 20.77
C TYR A 757 7.38 20.97 21.43
N VAL A 758 6.46 20.41 20.64
CA VAL A 758 5.41 19.52 21.14
C VAL A 758 6.00 18.20 21.64
N ASP A 759 6.86 17.56 20.85
CA ASP A 759 7.42 16.24 21.14
C ASP A 759 8.36 16.28 22.35
N HIS A 760 8.97 17.45 22.62
CA HIS A 760 9.79 17.71 23.81
C HIS A 760 9.02 18.37 24.97
N GLU A 761 7.69 18.41 24.91
CA GLU A 761 6.80 19.00 25.91
C GLU A 761 7.12 20.46 26.29
N GLN A 762 7.71 21.23 25.37
CA GLN A 762 8.05 22.65 25.53
C GLN A 762 6.85 23.55 25.19
N TRP A 763 5.76 23.40 25.94
CA TRP A 763 4.44 23.95 25.61
C TRP A 763 4.41 25.48 25.43
N ALA A 764 5.20 26.23 26.21
CA ALA A 764 5.23 27.69 26.09
C ALA A 764 5.78 28.17 24.74
N GLU A 765 6.88 27.55 24.27
CA GLU A 765 7.43 27.84 22.94
C GLU A 765 6.54 27.28 21.82
N ALA A 766 5.96 26.09 22.01
CA ALA A 766 4.99 25.52 21.06
C ALA A 766 3.79 26.47 20.83
N VAL A 767 3.22 27.05 21.90
CA VAL A 767 2.13 28.03 21.78
C VAL A 767 2.59 29.31 21.05
N LYS A 768 3.78 29.80 21.35
CA LYS A 768 4.34 31.02 20.73
C LYS A 768 4.59 30.83 19.24
N VAL A 769 5.27 29.76 18.85
CA VAL A 769 5.54 29.41 17.44
C VAL A 769 4.24 29.10 16.72
N GLY A 770 3.39 28.26 17.32
CA GLY A 770 2.09 27.88 16.76
C GLY A 770 1.17 29.08 16.52
N ARG A 771 1.12 30.05 17.45
CA ARG A 771 0.34 31.29 17.28
C ARG A 771 0.81 32.10 16.07
N ASN A 772 2.12 32.27 15.93
CA ASN A 772 2.70 33.03 14.81
C ASN A 772 2.47 32.32 13.48
N ALA A 773 2.67 30.99 13.44
CA ALA A 773 2.45 30.17 12.26
C ALA A 773 0.96 30.16 11.85
N TYR A 774 0.05 29.95 12.79
CA TYR A 774 -1.40 29.93 12.55
C TYR A 774 -1.92 31.29 12.08
N LYS A 775 -1.39 32.39 12.62
CA LYS A 775 -1.72 33.74 12.13
C LYS A 775 -1.32 33.94 10.66
N ARG A 776 -0.21 33.33 10.23
CA ARG A 776 0.30 33.42 8.86
C ARG A 776 -0.38 32.45 7.90
N TYR A 777 -0.78 31.28 8.40
CA TYR A 777 -1.37 30.18 7.63
C TYR A 777 -2.70 29.72 8.27
N PRO A 778 -3.72 30.58 8.35
CA PRO A 778 -4.96 30.29 9.08
C PRO A 778 -5.74 29.10 8.49
N ASP A 779 -5.62 28.85 7.18
CA ASP A 779 -6.29 27.74 6.49
C ASP A 779 -5.49 26.42 6.51
N ASN A 780 -4.25 26.43 7.03
CA ASN A 780 -3.43 25.22 7.12
C ASN A 780 -3.81 24.44 8.38
N TYR A 781 -4.63 23.41 8.22
CA TYR A 781 -5.11 22.62 9.34
C TYR A 781 -4.01 21.81 10.04
N TYR A 782 -2.90 21.43 9.39
CA TYR A 782 -1.77 20.78 10.07
C TYR A 782 -1.17 21.70 11.16
N ILE A 783 -0.93 22.97 10.81
CA ILE A 783 -0.51 24.00 11.78
C ILE A 783 -1.59 24.25 12.82
N GLY A 784 -2.84 24.39 12.39
CA GLY A 784 -3.98 24.65 13.25
C GLY A 784 -4.18 23.57 14.32
N LEU A 785 -4.15 22.29 13.94
CA LEU A 785 -4.29 21.15 14.84
C LEU A 785 -3.12 21.06 15.83
N LYS A 786 -1.87 21.20 15.36
CA LYS A 786 -0.71 21.20 16.27
C LYS A 786 -0.73 22.39 17.23
N TYR A 787 -1.16 23.58 16.77
CA TYR A 787 -1.33 24.74 17.65
C TYR A 787 -2.46 24.53 18.67
N ALA A 788 -3.60 23.98 18.26
CA ALA A 788 -4.70 23.63 19.15
C ALA A 788 -4.25 22.61 20.21
N MET A 789 -3.44 21.62 19.84
CA MET A 789 -2.85 20.67 20.78
C MET A 789 -1.92 21.37 21.78
N ALA A 790 -1.03 22.25 21.32
CA ALA A 790 -0.15 23.02 22.21
C ALA A 790 -0.94 23.93 23.18
N LEU A 791 -2.05 24.53 22.73
CA LEU A 791 -2.97 25.28 23.60
C LEU A 791 -3.63 24.36 24.64
N CYS A 792 -4.05 23.16 24.23
CA CYS A 792 -4.67 22.18 25.11
C CYS A 792 -3.70 21.73 26.21
N GLU A 793 -2.50 21.27 25.85
CA GLU A 793 -1.50 20.76 26.79
C GLU A 793 -0.90 21.86 27.69
N SER A 794 -0.90 23.12 27.24
CA SER A 794 -0.49 24.28 28.07
C SER A 794 -1.58 24.80 29.03
N GLY A 795 -2.74 24.15 29.11
CA GLY A 795 -3.82 24.57 30.02
C GLY A 795 -4.79 25.63 29.45
N GLN A 796 -4.63 26.02 28.19
CA GLN A 796 -5.46 27.03 27.50
C GLN A 796 -6.63 26.34 26.76
N TYR A 797 -7.40 25.51 27.46
CA TYR A 797 -8.40 24.61 26.88
C TYR A 797 -9.46 25.35 26.03
N MET A 798 -10.01 26.46 26.53
CA MET A 798 -10.99 27.24 25.77
C MET A 798 -10.41 27.89 24.51
N ALA A 799 -9.13 28.28 24.53
CA ALA A 799 -8.46 28.80 23.34
C ALA A 799 -8.24 27.70 22.30
N SER A 800 -7.92 26.47 22.76
CA SER A 800 -7.83 25.28 21.91
C SER A 800 -9.17 25.00 21.22
N LEU A 801 -10.28 24.94 21.97
CA LEU A 801 -11.62 24.73 21.42
C LEU A 801 -12.02 25.82 20.40
N ASN A 802 -11.70 27.09 20.68
CA ASN A 802 -11.95 28.19 19.75
C ASN A 802 -11.10 28.12 18.47
N CYS A 803 -9.90 27.55 18.55
CA CYS A 803 -9.05 27.29 17.39
C CYS A 803 -9.69 26.19 16.54
N LEU A 804 -10.01 25.04 17.15
CA LEU A 804 -10.61 23.88 16.48
C LEU A 804 -11.93 24.23 15.77
N LYS A 805 -12.79 25.03 16.41
CA LYS A 805 -14.07 25.48 15.81
C LYS A 805 -13.90 26.23 14.48
N LYS A 806 -12.73 26.82 14.22
CA LYS A 806 -12.43 27.59 13.00
C LYS A 806 -11.68 26.79 11.94
N LEU A 807 -11.21 25.58 12.27
CA LEU A 807 -10.49 24.75 11.33
C LEU A 807 -11.45 24.04 10.39
N GLN A 808 -10.99 23.82 9.16
CA GLN A 808 -11.56 22.85 8.23
C GLN A 808 -10.49 21.80 7.94
N VAL A 809 -10.62 20.63 8.53
CA VAL A 809 -9.70 19.51 8.35
C VAL A 809 -10.17 18.69 7.14
N LEU A 810 -9.23 18.37 6.26
CA LEU A 810 -9.42 17.33 5.24
C LEU A 810 -8.71 16.08 5.78
N PRO A 811 -9.45 15.07 6.27
CA PRO A 811 -8.85 13.93 6.92
C PRO A 811 -8.15 13.02 5.91
N TYR A 812 -7.15 12.30 6.39
CA TYR A 812 -6.72 11.04 5.79
C TYR A 812 -7.58 9.89 6.31
N GLU A 813 -7.55 8.72 5.66
CA GLU A 813 -8.35 7.57 6.07
C GLU A 813 -8.04 7.16 7.53
N GLY A 814 -9.08 7.01 8.36
CA GLY A 814 -8.91 6.69 9.79
C GLY A 814 -8.40 7.84 10.68
N SER A 815 -8.33 9.08 10.18
CA SER A 815 -7.89 10.22 10.99
C SER A 815 -8.85 10.54 12.14
N TYR A 816 -8.33 10.53 13.38
CA TYR A 816 -9.08 10.87 14.60
C TYR A 816 -8.51 12.07 15.36
N ILE A 817 -7.37 12.62 14.93
CA ILE A 817 -6.58 13.57 15.72
C ILE A 817 -7.33 14.87 16.08
N GLY A 818 -8.15 15.40 15.16
CA GLY A 818 -8.93 16.60 15.43
C GLY A 818 -9.95 16.39 16.55
N ARG A 819 -10.64 15.25 16.50
CA ARG A 819 -11.59 14.80 17.54
C ARG A 819 -10.91 14.51 18.86
N ASP A 820 -9.76 13.86 18.84
CA ASP A 820 -8.97 13.57 20.04
C ASP A 820 -8.58 14.88 20.76
N ILE A 821 -8.03 15.88 20.05
CA ILE A 821 -7.69 17.18 20.65
C ILE A 821 -8.94 17.87 21.20
N TYR A 822 -10.06 17.83 20.46
CA TYR A 822 -11.35 18.40 20.91
C TYR A 822 -11.83 17.75 22.21
N ARG A 823 -11.88 16.41 22.23
CA ARG A 823 -12.27 15.61 23.40
C ARG A 823 -11.37 15.90 24.59
N ARG A 824 -10.05 15.90 24.39
CA ARG A 824 -9.07 16.22 25.43
C ARG A 824 -9.25 17.61 26.00
N ALA A 825 -9.45 18.63 25.16
CA ALA A 825 -9.68 20.00 25.62
C ALA A 825 -10.96 20.12 26.46
N CYS A 826 -12.04 19.46 26.05
CA CYS A 826 -13.28 19.41 26.83
C CYS A 826 -13.09 18.72 28.18
N LEU A 827 -12.49 17.53 28.20
CA LEU A 827 -12.26 16.76 29.43
C LEU A 827 -11.26 17.44 30.37
N TYR A 828 -10.20 18.06 29.85
CA TYR A 828 -9.26 18.83 30.66
C TYR A 828 -9.89 20.09 31.25
N GLN A 829 -10.78 20.76 30.51
CA GLN A 829 -11.57 21.85 31.08
C GLN A 829 -12.50 21.31 32.17
N ALA A 830 -13.19 20.19 31.94
CA ALA A 830 -14.07 19.57 32.95
C ALA A 830 -13.29 19.19 34.23
N MET A 831 -12.10 18.63 34.10
CA MET A 831 -11.18 18.34 35.21
C MET A 831 -10.79 19.60 35.99
N LYS A 832 -10.53 20.72 35.30
CA LYS A 832 -10.28 22.01 35.96
C LYS A 832 -11.51 22.53 36.70
N GLU A 833 -12.69 22.39 36.10
CA GLU A 833 -13.95 22.76 36.76
C GLU A 833 -14.22 21.89 38.00
N TRP A 834 -13.82 20.61 37.98
CA TRP A 834 -13.85 19.73 39.15
C TRP A 834 -12.94 20.26 40.26
N GLU A 835 -11.67 20.55 39.97
CA GLU A 835 -10.74 21.10 40.96
C GLU A 835 -11.23 22.44 41.56
N ASP A 836 -11.96 23.23 40.77
CA ASP A 836 -12.57 24.50 41.17
C ASP A 836 -13.95 24.33 41.88
N GLY A 837 -14.47 23.10 42.03
CA GLY A 837 -15.77 22.80 42.66
C GLY A 837 -16.99 23.24 41.83
N ARG A 838 -16.84 23.46 40.53
CA ARG A 838 -17.88 23.98 39.62
C ARG A 838 -18.56 22.87 38.82
N TYR A 839 -19.22 21.95 39.51
CA TYR A 839 -19.75 20.71 38.96
C TYR A 839 -20.79 20.88 37.83
N ALA A 840 -21.61 21.94 37.85
CA ALA A 840 -22.53 22.21 36.73
C ALA A 840 -21.78 22.53 35.42
N LYS A 841 -20.67 23.29 35.50
CA LYS A 841 -19.82 23.59 34.34
C LYS A 841 -19.03 22.38 33.89
N MET A 842 -18.62 21.52 34.84
CA MET A 842 -18.01 20.24 34.55
C MET A 842 -18.94 19.38 33.68
N LEU A 843 -20.21 19.23 34.07
CA LEU A 843 -21.21 18.49 33.29
C LEU A 843 -21.41 19.08 31.88
N THR A 844 -21.51 20.41 31.74
CA THR A 844 -21.59 21.06 30.42
C THR A 844 -20.38 20.75 29.53
N MET A 845 -19.18 20.66 30.10
CA MET A 845 -17.99 20.32 29.33
C MET A 845 -17.92 18.83 28.98
N ILE A 846 -18.47 17.94 29.81
CA ILE A 846 -18.63 16.51 29.50
C ILE A 846 -19.65 16.32 28.38
N GLU A 847 -20.79 17.02 28.42
CA GLU A 847 -21.80 16.95 27.35
C GLU A 847 -21.20 17.31 25.97
N LYS A 848 -20.31 18.31 25.93
CA LYS A 848 -19.61 18.67 24.69
C LYS A 848 -18.73 17.56 24.13
N THR A 849 -18.25 16.61 24.95
CA THR A 849 -17.43 15.51 24.43
C THR A 849 -18.25 14.56 23.58
N GLN A 850 -19.58 14.60 23.65
CA GLN A 850 -20.49 13.79 22.82
C GLN A 850 -20.63 14.33 21.40
N GLU A 851 -20.15 15.56 21.14
CA GLU A 851 -20.13 16.13 19.80
C GLU A 851 -19.03 15.50 18.94
N TRP A 852 -19.33 15.30 17.66
CA TRP A 852 -18.43 14.84 16.62
C TRP A 852 -18.34 15.91 15.53
N PRO A 853 -17.46 16.93 15.69
CA PRO A 853 -17.47 18.09 14.80
C PRO A 853 -16.91 17.73 13.42
N GLU A 854 -17.77 17.67 12.41
CA GLU A 854 -17.39 17.26 11.03
C GLU A 854 -16.38 18.21 10.38
N ASN A 855 -16.33 19.48 10.80
CA ASN A 855 -15.30 20.42 10.37
C ASN A 855 -13.88 19.97 10.78
N LEU A 856 -13.77 19.02 11.72
CA LEU A 856 -12.52 18.38 12.13
C LEU A 856 -12.23 17.07 11.37
N GLY A 857 -12.99 16.78 10.31
CA GLY A 857 -12.75 15.64 9.43
C GLY A 857 -13.13 14.30 10.05
N VAL A 858 -14.10 14.29 10.97
CA VAL A 858 -14.58 13.08 11.64
C VAL A 858 -16.09 12.98 11.56
N GLY A 859 -16.60 11.76 11.47
CA GLY A 859 -18.01 11.46 11.69
C GLY A 859 -18.21 10.69 12.99
N LYS A 860 -19.45 10.62 13.47
CA LYS A 860 -19.81 9.84 14.65
C LYS A 860 -19.82 8.32 14.31
N PRO A 861 -19.06 7.49 15.04
CA PRO A 861 -19.11 6.02 14.95
C PRO A 861 -20.47 5.46 15.36
N ASP A 862 -20.69 4.17 15.08
CA ASP A 862 -21.79 3.43 15.69
C ASP A 862 -21.71 3.45 17.22
N GLU A 863 -22.86 3.52 17.89
CA GLU A 863 -22.94 3.71 19.35
C GLU A 863 -22.19 2.63 20.13
N GLU A 864 -22.15 1.40 19.60
CA GLU A 864 -21.44 0.27 20.21
C GLU A 864 -19.92 0.42 20.24
N LEU A 865 -19.36 1.26 19.37
CA LEU A 865 -17.91 1.53 19.29
C LEU A 865 -17.47 2.70 20.19
N ILE A 866 -18.41 3.44 20.78
CA ILE A 866 -18.11 4.62 21.58
C ILE A 866 -17.91 4.23 23.05
N ASP A 867 -16.67 4.30 23.52
CA ASP A 867 -16.36 4.13 24.94
C ASP A 867 -16.55 5.44 25.73
N THR A 868 -17.61 5.50 26.54
CA THR A 868 -18.01 6.64 27.38
C THR A 868 -17.62 6.50 28.85
N ARG A 869 -16.89 5.43 29.24
CA ARG A 869 -16.61 5.13 30.66
C ARG A 869 -15.95 6.30 31.41
N LEU A 870 -15.06 7.04 30.75
CA LEU A 870 -14.37 8.20 31.33
C LEU A 870 -15.32 9.36 31.60
N GLU A 871 -16.09 9.76 30.59
CA GLU A 871 -17.13 10.77 30.68
C GLU A 871 -18.14 10.44 31.79
N ASP A 872 -18.64 9.21 31.79
CA ASP A 872 -19.64 8.73 32.73
C ASP A 872 -19.09 8.73 34.16
N TYR A 873 -17.83 8.32 34.35
CA TYR A 873 -17.20 8.33 35.67
C TYR A 873 -17.08 9.75 36.22
N MET A 874 -16.64 10.70 35.38
CA MET A 874 -16.54 12.10 35.76
C MET A 874 -17.92 12.70 36.09
N ALA A 875 -18.94 12.41 35.27
CA ALA A 875 -20.30 12.85 35.51
C ALA A 875 -20.89 12.27 36.80
N ALA A 876 -20.63 10.99 37.09
CA ALA A 876 -21.05 10.32 38.33
C ALA A 876 -20.50 11.04 39.56
N ILE A 877 -19.20 11.40 39.55
CA ILE A 877 -18.59 12.18 40.63
C ILE A 877 -19.24 13.55 40.79
N ALA A 878 -19.51 14.26 39.68
CA ALA A 878 -20.20 15.55 39.73
C ALA A 878 -21.60 15.44 40.36
N TYR A 879 -22.31 14.33 40.14
CA TYR A 879 -23.61 14.06 40.77
C TYR A 879 -23.50 13.69 42.25
N VAL A 880 -22.49 12.91 42.66
CA VAL A 880 -22.19 12.64 44.08
C VAL A 880 -22.02 13.96 44.84
N GLU A 881 -21.19 14.85 44.30
CA GLU A 881 -20.87 16.14 44.93
C GLU A 881 -22.07 17.11 44.94
N GLN A 882 -23.03 16.94 44.04
CA GLN A 882 -24.30 17.68 44.02
C GLN A 882 -25.40 17.05 44.89
N GLY A 883 -25.13 15.93 45.58
CA GLY A 883 -26.11 15.20 46.38
C GLY A 883 -27.15 14.43 45.55
N GLN A 884 -26.87 14.15 44.28
CA GLN A 884 -27.73 13.43 43.35
C GLN A 884 -27.34 11.95 43.25
N SER A 885 -27.46 11.22 44.37
CA SER A 885 -26.94 9.86 44.50
C SER A 885 -27.56 8.86 43.52
N MET A 886 -28.85 9.02 43.16
CA MET A 886 -29.52 8.10 42.22
C MET A 886 -28.92 8.18 40.81
N GLN A 887 -28.60 9.39 40.33
CA GLN A 887 -27.95 9.62 39.04
C GLN A 887 -26.50 9.09 39.05
N ALA A 888 -25.78 9.31 40.15
CA ALA A 888 -24.42 8.79 40.31
C ALA A 888 -24.38 7.25 40.29
N ASP A 889 -25.23 6.60 41.08
CA ASP A 889 -25.29 5.13 41.18
C ASP A 889 -25.64 4.48 39.84
N LYS A 890 -26.51 5.12 39.04
CA LYS A 890 -26.85 4.67 37.69
C LYS A 890 -25.61 4.63 36.80
N LEU A 891 -24.84 5.72 36.75
CA LEU A 891 -23.63 5.80 35.93
C LEU A 891 -22.53 4.86 36.42
N PHE A 892 -22.29 4.78 37.73
CA PHE A 892 -21.34 3.81 38.27
C PHE A 892 -21.73 2.37 37.95
N SER A 893 -23.02 2.04 37.98
CA SER A 893 -23.51 0.70 37.62
C SER A 893 -23.26 0.39 36.15
N GLN A 894 -23.47 1.35 35.24
CA GLN A 894 -23.21 1.21 33.81
C GLN A 894 -21.72 0.97 33.52
N ILE A 895 -20.83 1.73 34.18
CA ILE A 895 -19.38 1.55 34.05
C ILE A 895 -18.97 0.18 34.61
N ALA A 896 -19.52 -0.21 35.77
CA ALA A 896 -19.23 -1.49 36.41
C ALA A 896 -19.68 -2.71 35.59
N SER A 897 -20.68 -2.55 34.72
CA SER A 897 -21.16 -3.61 33.81
C SER A 897 -20.48 -3.63 32.44
N SER A 898 -19.50 -2.76 32.19
CA SER A 898 -18.80 -2.72 30.91
C SER A 898 -17.93 -3.97 30.72
N ASN A 899 -18.03 -4.61 29.55
CA ASN A 899 -17.20 -5.77 29.21
C ASN A 899 -15.76 -5.33 28.96
N MET A 900 -14.79 -6.10 29.48
CA MET A 900 -13.38 -5.90 29.18
C MET A 900 -13.02 -6.71 27.94
N SER A 901 -12.25 -6.12 27.02
CA SER A 901 -11.72 -6.85 25.86
C SER A 901 -10.87 -8.01 26.33
N GLU A 902 -11.09 -9.19 25.75
CA GLU A 902 -10.23 -10.37 25.98
C GLU A 902 -8.92 -10.27 25.20
N ALA A 903 -8.89 -9.47 24.12
CA ALA A 903 -7.75 -9.35 23.21
C ALA A 903 -6.67 -8.37 23.69
N TYR A 904 -7.03 -7.33 24.44
CA TYR A 904 -6.09 -6.30 24.90
C TYR A 904 -6.56 -5.60 26.19
N PHE A 905 -5.59 -5.14 27.01
CA PHE A 905 -5.89 -4.40 28.23
C PHE A 905 -5.97 -2.90 27.95
N ASP A 906 -7.04 -2.25 28.43
CA ASP A 906 -7.31 -0.83 28.25
C ASP A 906 -7.33 -0.06 29.59
N SER A 907 -6.82 1.17 29.63
CA SER A 907 -6.72 1.97 30.86
C SER A 907 -8.06 2.39 31.45
N ASN A 908 -9.16 2.43 30.68
CA ASN A 908 -10.49 2.67 31.26
C ASN A 908 -10.95 1.51 32.15
N ASN A 909 -10.31 0.33 32.09
CA ASN A 909 -10.58 -0.76 33.04
C ASN A 909 -10.36 -0.29 34.49
N LEU A 910 -9.46 0.68 34.74
CA LEU A 910 -9.31 1.31 36.06
C LEU A 910 -10.63 1.94 36.54
N LEU A 911 -11.41 2.54 35.65
CA LEU A 911 -12.68 3.18 36.00
C LEU A 911 -13.75 2.15 36.40
N VAL A 912 -13.71 0.95 35.83
CA VAL A 912 -14.61 -0.16 36.21
C VAL A 912 -14.42 -0.52 37.69
N VAL A 913 -13.18 -0.74 38.12
CA VAL A 913 -12.88 -1.13 39.50
C VAL A 913 -13.07 0.03 40.48
N LEU A 914 -12.88 1.28 40.05
CA LEU A 914 -13.21 2.45 40.86
C LEU A 914 -14.73 2.65 40.99
N ALA A 915 -15.51 2.42 39.93
CA ALA A 915 -16.97 2.49 39.98
C ALA A 915 -17.55 1.43 40.93
N LEU A 916 -17.03 0.20 40.88
CA LEU A 916 -17.39 -0.86 41.83
C LEU A 916 -17.12 -0.48 43.29
N ARG A 917 -15.99 0.18 43.58
CA ARG A 917 -15.70 0.71 44.92
C ARG A 917 -16.71 1.79 45.34
N ASN A 918 -17.07 2.71 44.44
CA ASN A 918 -18.08 3.74 44.74
C ASN A 918 -19.47 3.16 45.01
N LEU A 919 -19.82 2.01 44.40
CA LEU A 919 -21.05 1.26 44.68
C LEU A 919 -20.97 0.38 45.95
N GLY A 920 -19.85 0.39 46.67
CA GLY A 920 -19.62 -0.48 47.83
C GLY A 920 -19.31 -1.95 47.51
N LYS A 921 -19.10 -2.31 46.23
CA LYS A 921 -18.80 -3.67 45.76
C LYS A 921 -17.29 -3.96 45.74
N VAL A 922 -16.62 -3.73 46.87
CA VAL A 922 -15.15 -3.80 46.97
C VAL A 922 -14.60 -5.19 46.64
N ASP A 923 -15.25 -6.26 47.11
CA ASP A 923 -14.81 -7.64 46.86
C ASP A 923 -14.74 -7.97 45.36
N MET A 924 -15.71 -7.48 44.57
CA MET A 924 -15.73 -7.65 43.12
C MET A 924 -14.60 -6.89 42.44
N ALA A 925 -14.32 -5.66 42.89
CA ALA A 925 -13.24 -4.83 42.37
C ALA A 925 -11.87 -5.47 42.65
N ASP A 926 -11.64 -5.95 43.88
CA ASP A 926 -10.41 -6.62 44.27
C ASP A 926 -10.20 -7.94 43.51
N SER A 927 -11.27 -8.69 43.24
CA SER A 927 -11.21 -9.89 42.41
C SER A 927 -10.70 -9.60 40.99
N LEU A 928 -11.26 -8.58 40.31
CA LEU A 928 -10.85 -8.18 38.96
C LEU A 928 -9.38 -7.73 38.92
N VAL A 929 -8.96 -6.92 39.90
CA VAL A 929 -7.56 -6.46 39.99
C VAL A 929 -6.59 -7.64 40.21
N ASN A 930 -6.98 -8.64 40.99
CA ASN A 930 -6.18 -9.84 41.18
C ASN A 930 -6.09 -10.69 39.91
N GLU A 931 -7.16 -10.74 39.11
CA GLU A 931 -7.13 -11.39 37.80
C GLU A 931 -6.14 -10.69 36.85
N TRP A 932 -6.12 -9.36 36.81
CA TRP A 932 -5.17 -8.61 35.97
C TRP A 932 -3.71 -8.88 36.35
N LYS A 933 -3.41 -9.06 37.65
CA LYS A 933 -2.06 -9.42 38.10
C LYS A 933 -1.58 -10.75 37.55
N VAL A 934 -2.50 -11.65 37.21
CA VAL A 934 -2.19 -12.98 36.67
C VAL A 934 -2.17 -12.95 35.15
N LYS A 935 -3.22 -12.38 34.53
CA LYS A 935 -3.40 -12.39 33.07
C LYS A 935 -2.55 -11.36 32.33
N HIS A 936 -2.16 -10.27 32.97
CA HIS A 936 -1.49 -9.13 32.32
C HIS A 936 -0.17 -8.73 33.01
N VAL A 937 0.63 -9.73 33.43
CA VAL A 937 1.93 -9.52 34.12
C VAL A 937 2.88 -8.62 33.34
N HIS A 938 2.93 -8.77 32.01
CA HIS A 938 3.85 -8.04 31.14
C HIS A 938 3.27 -6.76 30.55
N ASN A 939 2.02 -6.40 30.86
CA ASN A 939 1.39 -5.20 30.34
C ASN A 939 1.60 -4.01 31.30
N GLU A 940 2.40 -3.03 30.88
CA GLU A 940 2.78 -1.89 31.71
C GLU A 940 1.58 -1.02 32.12
N ILE A 941 0.57 -0.88 31.25
CA ILE A 941 -0.67 -0.13 31.55
C ILE A 941 -1.48 -0.86 32.63
N ALA A 942 -1.61 -2.19 32.53
CA ALA A 942 -2.28 -2.99 33.54
C ALA A 942 -1.59 -2.89 34.90
N GLN A 943 -0.25 -3.01 34.92
CA GLN A 943 0.54 -2.82 36.14
C GLN A 943 0.37 -1.41 36.72
N TRP A 944 0.34 -0.39 35.88
CA TRP A 944 0.05 0.98 36.30
C TRP A 944 -1.34 1.11 36.93
N CYS A 945 -2.39 0.57 36.30
CA CYS A 945 -3.76 0.59 36.81
C CYS A 945 -3.87 -0.09 38.19
N ILE A 946 -3.24 -1.25 38.37
CA ILE A 946 -3.18 -1.97 39.65
C ILE A 946 -2.55 -1.09 40.75
N LEU A 947 -1.43 -0.44 40.45
CA LEU A 947 -0.74 0.43 41.41
C LEU A 947 -1.56 1.67 41.77
N VAL A 948 -2.25 2.27 40.79
CA VAL A 948 -3.16 3.40 41.03
C VAL A 948 -4.32 2.97 41.92
N TYR A 949 -4.94 1.81 41.64
CA TYR A 949 -6.02 1.24 42.43
C TYR A 949 -5.61 0.96 43.90
N ASN A 950 -4.38 0.48 44.12
CA ASN A 950 -3.82 0.25 45.46
C ASN A 950 -3.26 1.53 46.14
N ASN A 951 -3.41 2.69 45.51
CA ASN A 951 -2.87 3.98 45.99
C ASN A 951 -1.32 3.99 46.13
N GLU A 952 -0.61 3.16 45.35
CA GLU A 952 0.85 3.03 45.32
C GLU A 952 1.50 4.04 44.35
N LYS A 953 1.22 5.33 44.57
CA LYS A 953 1.53 6.43 43.63
C LYS A 953 3.00 6.54 43.21
N LYS A 954 3.94 6.24 44.11
CA LYS A 954 5.38 6.29 43.81
C LYS A 954 5.76 5.23 42.76
N LYS A 955 5.32 3.99 42.95
CA LYS A 955 5.58 2.89 42.00
C LYS A 955 4.86 3.12 40.67
N ALA A 956 3.63 3.64 40.70
CA ALA A 956 2.91 4.00 39.47
C ALA A 956 3.67 5.06 38.65
N THR A 957 4.32 6.01 39.32
CA THR A 957 5.16 7.02 38.65
C THR A 957 6.43 6.40 38.04
N GLU A 958 7.02 5.39 38.70
CA GLU A 958 8.19 4.68 38.16
C GLU A 958 7.88 3.92 36.87
N ILE A 959 6.68 3.34 36.73
CA ILE A 959 6.23 2.74 35.46
C ILE A 959 6.12 3.81 34.37
N LEU A 960 5.48 4.94 34.66
CA LEU A 960 5.31 6.04 33.69
C LEU A 960 6.64 6.63 33.21
N ASN A 961 7.68 6.61 34.04
CA ASN A 961 9.01 7.11 33.66
C ASN A 961 9.77 6.13 32.75
N LYS A 962 9.35 4.86 32.68
CA LYS A 962 9.93 3.83 31.82
C LYS A 962 9.10 3.55 30.57
N TYR A 963 7.82 3.88 30.64
CA TYR A 963 6.87 3.71 29.54
C TYR A 963 7.24 4.64 28.37
N GLU A 964 7.72 4.06 27.29
CA GLU A 964 7.87 4.74 26.00
C GLU A 964 6.64 4.45 25.15
N GLU A 965 5.88 5.49 24.80
CA GLU A 965 4.63 5.37 24.05
C GLU A 965 4.86 5.04 22.55
N THR A 966 6.11 4.84 22.13
CA THR A 966 6.52 4.72 20.73
C THR A 966 7.28 3.43 20.47
N GLU A 967 6.57 2.39 20.05
CA GLU A 967 7.18 1.40 19.16
C GLU A 967 7.23 2.01 17.75
N GLU A 968 8.37 1.88 17.06
CA GLU A 968 8.47 2.21 15.62
C GLU A 968 7.66 1.18 14.83
N ILE A 969 6.37 1.47 14.68
CA ILE A 969 5.43 0.69 13.89
C ILE A 969 5.46 1.24 12.44
N ALA A 970 5.37 0.37 11.45
CA ALA A 970 5.31 0.79 10.04
C ALA A 970 4.13 1.76 9.79
N PRO A 971 4.26 2.77 8.91
CA PRO A 971 3.25 3.81 8.69
C PRO A 971 1.85 3.31 8.32
N TRP A 972 1.75 2.09 7.79
CA TRP A 972 0.52 1.44 7.32
C TRP A 972 -0.09 0.43 8.30
N ASN A 973 0.48 0.30 9.50
CA ASN A 973 -0.07 -0.60 10.52
C ASN A 973 -1.12 0.10 11.39
N VAL A 974 -2.17 -0.66 11.70
CA VAL A 974 -3.19 -0.30 12.67
C VAL A 974 -2.89 -1.05 13.98
N GLY A 975 -1.85 -0.61 14.72
CA GLY A 975 -1.58 -1.13 16.06
C GLY A 975 -2.63 -0.65 17.06
N TYR A 976 -3.03 -1.49 18.02
CA TYR A 976 -3.90 -1.05 19.11
C TYR A 976 -3.18 0.03 19.94
N ARG A 977 -3.84 1.18 20.12
CA ARG A 977 -3.36 2.27 20.95
C ARG A 977 -4.42 2.64 21.97
N ASP A 978 -4.04 2.66 23.24
CA ASP A 978 -4.90 3.18 24.30
C ASP A 978 -4.93 4.72 24.25
N TYR A 979 -5.89 5.26 23.51
CA TYR A 979 -6.10 6.71 23.38
C TYR A 979 -6.55 7.38 24.69
N ASN A 980 -7.03 6.61 25.68
CA ASN A 980 -7.54 7.13 26.95
C ASN A 980 -6.43 7.26 28.00
N PHE A 981 -5.31 6.56 27.87
CA PHE A 981 -4.29 6.50 28.91
C PHE A 981 -3.78 7.87 29.37
N LYS A 982 -3.58 8.82 28.45
CA LYS A 982 -3.18 10.21 28.80
C LYS A 982 -4.23 10.94 29.62
N LEU A 983 -5.52 10.74 29.31
CA LEU A 983 -6.63 11.32 30.03
C LEU A 983 -6.76 10.68 31.43
N ILE A 984 -6.72 9.35 31.50
CA ILE A 984 -6.80 8.58 32.75
C ILE A 984 -5.64 8.91 33.68
N ARG A 985 -4.43 9.08 33.14
CA ARG A 985 -3.24 9.53 33.89
C ARG A 985 -3.42 10.91 34.51
N LYS A 986 -4.09 11.84 33.80
CA LYS A 986 -4.36 13.18 34.34
C LYS A 986 -5.48 13.13 35.38
N LEU A 987 -6.55 12.39 35.10
CA LEU A 987 -7.65 12.14 36.03
C LEU A 987 -7.14 11.56 37.36
N SER A 988 -6.25 10.56 37.32
CA SER A 988 -5.75 9.89 38.53
C SER A 988 -4.96 10.78 39.48
N ARG A 989 -4.47 11.94 39.01
CA ARG A 989 -3.85 12.96 39.86
C ARG A 989 -4.87 13.75 40.67
N ILE A 990 -6.07 13.93 40.10
CA ILE A 990 -7.20 14.66 40.70
C ILE A 990 -7.99 13.76 41.64
N LEU A 991 -7.93 12.44 41.43
CA LEU A 991 -8.42 11.44 42.38
C LEU A 991 -7.62 11.52 43.72
N LYS A 992 -7.98 12.47 44.61
CA LYS A 992 -7.53 12.55 46.01
C LYS A 992 -8.61 13.11 46.96
N LYS A 993 -9.45 12.23 47.49
CA LYS A 993 -9.70 12.03 48.92
C LYS A 993 -10.54 10.78 49.12
#